data_AF-A0A1Y4NQ93-F1
#
_entry.id   AF-A0A1Y4NQ93-F1
#
_cell.length_a   1.000
_cell.length_b   1.000
_cell.length_c   1.000
_cell.angle_alpha   90.00
_cell.angle_beta   90.00
_cell.angle_gamma   90.00
#
_symmetry.space_group_name_H-M   'P 1'
#
loop_
_entity.id
_entity.type
_entity.pdbx_description
1 polymer ?
#
loop_
_entity_poly.entity_id
_entity_poly.type
_entity_poly.pdbx_seq_one_letter_code
_entity_poly.pdbx_strand_id
1 'polypeptide(L)'
;MKKKNAVMLILAAALVCQPMSVFADAAPDGMTDASQTAAAQGGAWEAWSEEWETIKNDWTQVSMSPGADETKMNFAWYSRTGEAAEFIYGTAGDLSDGQAATVTQTSAQDGYMSNKVTLENLKPGTTYYYQVAGKEIESFTTDDDTADFSFIFVGDPQIGSSNAEKAKKPEDIKKPTFVTAQSEAVRNDTFNWNYTLNRAYAKTGNKAGFILSSGDQIQTNAEKVQDPTVSEMEYAGYLSPDIMKSVPVATTVGNHDADNQNYQYHFNITNLSNLGNNDYNVGGDYYFTYGDALFIILNTQDTNVAEHKEFIEKTVAANADCRWRIVTLHQDIYGSAEHSNEPEITNLRYSLVPIFEENDVDIVLTGHDHAYSRTKILKGGHSTFEYTDDEFDEMLDRDIDVGDSTETIYEAPGNIQDDTTDPAEQKYLEYLYSVMDDDAVQTLTENQETAVNPDGIMYLTAGSSSGSKYYDLVPRQQTYIASRWQQDVPTYSVIDVTETTLTLNTYRTDTDEKIDTQFMIVKSADHSQLEDLIAEAEALPEDEYTAESFRTMQQALEAAKAVNDRAGATENELTNAYTALRSAMDALEEVQTQTPSGDDQQGTTDPSAPGTTDPSRPGNPDSSQQGASGSNQNGTAQNGNSQNGTAQNQQTAAGVNKKPSASQSIQTGDSSNIILPAAALVIAAAAGGTAVYFRRKRS
;
A
#
# COMPACT_ATOMS: atom_id res chain seq x y z
N MET A 1 -83.65 -28.80 -25.04
CA MET A 1 -82.89 -27.69 -25.64
C MET A 1 -82.32 -26.85 -24.51
N LYS A 2 -81.09 -27.12 -24.06
CA LYS A 2 -79.86 -26.32 -24.31
C LYS A 2 -79.99 -24.81 -24.07
N LYS A 3 -79.37 -24.30 -22.99
CA LYS A 3 -78.23 -23.33 -22.95
C LYS A 3 -78.12 -22.71 -21.53
N LYS A 4 -77.01 -22.97 -20.81
CA LYS A 4 -75.82 -22.08 -20.58
C LYS A 4 -76.14 -20.97 -19.55
N ASN A 5 -75.52 -20.87 -18.38
CA ASN A 5 -74.11 -20.58 -17.99
C ASN A 5 -74.09 -20.53 -16.43
N ALA A 6 -73.02 -20.57 -15.64
CA ALA A 6 -71.59 -20.77 -15.77
C ALA A 6 -71.03 -20.91 -14.33
N VAL A 7 -70.02 -21.78 -14.19
CA VAL A 7 -68.89 -21.79 -13.24
C VAL A 7 -69.16 -21.80 -11.72
N MET A 8 -68.63 -22.87 -11.11
CA MET A 8 -68.54 -23.15 -9.68
C MET A 8 -67.11 -23.66 -9.40
N LEU A 9 -66.62 -23.39 -8.18
CA LEU A 9 -65.49 -24.01 -7.45
C LEU A 9 -64.03 -23.64 -7.84
N ILE A 10 -63.04 -23.55 -6.93
CA ILE A 10 -62.92 -23.47 -5.45
C ILE A 10 -61.44 -23.14 -5.12
N LEU A 11 -61.20 -22.60 -3.92
CA LEU A 11 -59.92 -22.39 -3.16
C LEU A 11 -58.64 -23.09 -3.65
N ALA A 12 -57.52 -22.37 -3.64
CA ALA A 12 -56.47 -22.40 -2.58
C ALA A 12 -55.16 -21.74 -3.08
N ALA A 13 -54.60 -20.78 -2.34
CA ALA A 13 -53.15 -20.55 -2.22
C ALA A 13 -52.88 -19.46 -1.16
N ALA A 14 -52.05 -19.82 -0.19
CA ALA A 14 -51.45 -18.89 0.76
C ALA A 14 -50.47 -17.95 0.04
N LEU A 15 -50.46 -16.67 0.39
CA LEU A 15 -49.25 -15.85 0.27
C LEU A 15 -48.98 -15.19 1.62
N VAL A 16 -47.92 -15.71 2.24
CA VAL A 16 -47.18 -15.10 3.33
C VAL A 16 -46.60 -13.79 2.80
N CYS A 17 -46.93 -12.67 3.42
CA CYS A 17 -46.11 -11.46 3.32
C CYS A 17 -44.78 -11.75 4.03
N GLN A 18 -43.72 -11.91 3.27
CA GLN A 18 -42.36 -11.71 3.75
C GLN A 18 -42.03 -10.22 3.57
N PRO A 19 -41.39 -9.54 4.53
CA PRO A 19 -40.67 -8.33 4.22
C PRO A 19 -39.51 -8.71 3.28
N MET A 20 -39.41 -8.02 2.14
CA MET A 20 -38.20 -8.07 1.33
C MET A 20 -37.11 -7.39 2.16
N SER A 21 -36.11 -8.16 2.58
CA SER A 21 -34.79 -7.61 2.90
C SER A 21 -34.28 -7.03 1.58
N VAL A 22 -34.37 -5.71 1.45
CA VAL A 22 -33.57 -4.97 0.48
C VAL A 22 -32.20 -4.92 1.14
N PHE A 23 -31.30 -5.80 0.69
CA PHE A 23 -29.88 -5.58 0.95
C PHE A 23 -29.55 -4.25 0.28
N ALA A 24 -29.10 -3.28 1.08
CA ALA A 24 -28.49 -2.08 0.54
C ALA A 24 -27.23 -2.53 -0.22
N ASP A 25 -27.07 -2.07 -1.46
CA ASP A 25 -25.80 -2.23 -2.17
C ASP A 25 -24.81 -1.25 -1.52
N ALA A 26 -23.56 -1.68 -1.30
CA ALA A 26 -22.47 -0.82 -0.85
C ALA A 26 -22.29 0.38 -1.81
N ALA A 27 -21.54 1.40 -1.36
CA ALA A 27 -21.14 2.50 -2.24
C ALA A 27 -20.58 1.94 -3.55
N PRO A 28 -20.72 2.61 -4.71
CA PRO A 28 -19.95 2.20 -5.85
C PRO A 28 -18.47 2.39 -5.52
N ASP A 29 -17.78 1.30 -5.15
CA ASP A 29 -16.33 1.24 -5.00
C ASP A 29 -15.71 2.00 -6.17
N GLY A 30 -15.03 3.10 -5.86
CA GLY A 30 -14.50 3.99 -6.88
C GLY A 30 -13.50 3.28 -7.77
N MET A 31 -13.27 3.81 -8.97
CA MET A 31 -12.13 3.44 -9.79
C MET A 31 -11.57 4.68 -10.47
N THR A 32 -10.28 4.65 -10.79
CA THR A 32 -9.63 5.72 -11.54
C THR A 32 -9.81 5.50 -13.03
N ASP A 33 -10.63 6.34 -13.68
CA ASP A 33 -10.76 6.35 -15.14
C ASP A 33 -9.49 6.92 -15.76
N ALA A 34 -8.65 6.01 -16.26
CA ALA A 34 -7.38 6.29 -16.89
C ALA A 34 -7.51 7.37 -17.97
N SER A 35 -8.59 7.34 -18.77
CA SER A 35 -8.82 8.25 -19.90
C SER A 35 -9.00 9.72 -19.49
N GLN A 36 -9.31 9.96 -18.21
CA GLN A 36 -9.51 11.29 -17.64
C GLN A 36 -8.29 11.82 -16.88
N THR A 37 -7.27 11.00 -16.69
CA THR A 37 -6.06 11.39 -15.95
C THR A 37 -5.20 12.37 -16.75
N ALA A 38 -4.30 13.08 -16.05
CA ALA A 38 -3.28 13.89 -16.72
C ALA A 38 -2.35 13.04 -17.61
N ALA A 39 -2.06 11.80 -17.19
CA ALA A 39 -1.22 10.86 -17.91
C ALA A 39 -1.80 10.44 -19.27
N ALA A 40 -3.13 10.40 -19.40
CA ALA A 40 -3.83 10.06 -20.63
C ALA A 40 -3.85 11.16 -21.70
N GLN A 41 -3.47 12.40 -21.34
CA GLN A 41 -3.55 13.54 -22.24
C GLN A 41 -2.56 13.45 -23.41
N GLY A 42 -2.74 14.30 -24.43
CA GLY A 42 -1.81 14.42 -25.55
C GLY A 42 -1.81 13.22 -26.51
N GLY A 43 -2.82 12.36 -26.47
CA GLY A 43 -2.93 11.16 -27.32
C GLY A 43 -2.40 9.88 -26.69
N ALA A 44 -1.92 9.93 -25.43
CA ALA A 44 -1.34 8.78 -24.74
C ALA A 44 -2.35 7.66 -24.53
N TRP A 45 -3.59 7.99 -24.14
CA TRP A 45 -4.66 7.01 -23.96
C TRP A 45 -5.09 6.35 -25.27
N GLU A 46 -5.19 7.12 -26.36
CA GLU A 46 -5.53 6.57 -27.67
C GLU A 46 -4.42 5.64 -28.18
N ALA A 47 -3.16 6.03 -28.04
CA ALA A 47 -2.02 5.19 -28.41
C ALA A 47 -1.99 3.89 -27.61
N TRP A 48 -2.16 3.97 -26.28
CA TRP A 48 -2.28 2.81 -25.42
C TRP A 48 -3.47 1.92 -25.82
N SER A 49 -4.60 2.52 -26.16
CA SER A 49 -5.79 1.78 -26.58
C SER A 49 -5.58 0.99 -27.86
N GLU A 50 -4.79 1.52 -28.80
CA GLU A 50 -4.39 0.80 -30.02
C GLU A 50 -3.39 -0.32 -29.70
N GLU A 51 -2.42 -0.06 -28.83
CA GLU A 51 -1.42 -1.03 -28.40
C GLU A 51 -2.05 -2.20 -27.63
N TRP A 52 -2.99 -1.92 -26.73
CA TRP A 52 -3.70 -2.93 -25.94
C TRP A 52 -4.38 -3.99 -26.81
N GLU A 53 -4.90 -3.62 -27.98
CA GLU A 53 -5.50 -4.58 -28.92
C GLU A 53 -4.50 -5.64 -29.42
N THR A 54 -3.20 -5.32 -29.37
CA THR A 54 -2.11 -6.25 -29.70
C THR A 54 -1.67 -7.09 -28.50
N ILE A 55 -1.79 -6.55 -27.28
CA ILE A 55 -1.31 -7.18 -26.03
C ILE A 55 -2.33 -8.13 -25.42
N LYS A 56 -3.63 -7.80 -25.45
CA LYS A 56 -4.67 -8.49 -24.65
C LYS A 56 -4.81 -10.00 -24.88
N ASN A 57 -4.32 -10.49 -26.01
CA ASN A 57 -4.31 -11.92 -26.35
C ASN A 57 -2.88 -12.50 -26.45
N ASP A 58 -1.86 -11.72 -26.13
CA ASP A 58 -0.48 -12.18 -26.04
C ASP A 58 -0.14 -12.60 -24.62
N TRP A 59 -0.46 -13.86 -24.29
CA TRP A 59 -0.16 -14.45 -22.98
C TRP A 59 1.32 -14.79 -22.80
N THR A 60 2.17 -14.51 -23.79
CA THR A 60 3.61 -14.82 -23.75
C THR A 60 4.43 -13.70 -23.10
N GLN A 61 3.79 -12.84 -22.30
CA GLN A 61 4.49 -11.84 -21.49
C GLN A 61 5.52 -12.52 -20.58
N VAL A 62 6.60 -11.80 -20.30
CA VAL A 62 7.71 -12.31 -19.48
C VAL A 62 7.62 -11.64 -18.12
N SER A 63 7.60 -12.44 -17.06
CA SER A 63 7.81 -11.94 -15.71
C SER A 63 9.29 -12.07 -15.34
N MET A 64 9.74 -11.13 -14.52
CA MET A 64 11.03 -11.17 -13.85
C MET A 64 10.80 -11.06 -12.35
N SER A 65 11.45 -11.91 -11.56
CA SER A 65 11.31 -11.98 -10.11
C SER A 65 12.67 -12.02 -9.43
N PRO A 66 12.79 -11.51 -8.18
CA PRO A 66 14.06 -11.59 -7.46
C PRO A 66 14.56 -13.02 -7.34
N GLY A 67 15.89 -13.18 -7.43
CA GLY A 67 16.58 -14.42 -7.07
C GLY A 67 16.60 -14.64 -5.55
N ALA A 68 17.18 -15.76 -5.12
CA ALA A 68 17.36 -16.05 -3.68
C ALA A 68 18.19 -14.98 -2.96
N ASP A 69 19.09 -14.35 -3.72
CA ASP A 69 20.00 -13.28 -3.37
C ASP A 69 20.28 -12.48 -4.66
N GLU A 70 21.03 -11.38 -4.56
CA GLU A 70 21.29 -10.40 -5.62
C GLU A 70 22.19 -10.95 -6.73
N THR A 71 22.80 -12.12 -6.51
CA THR A 71 23.59 -12.82 -7.54
C THR A 71 22.73 -13.65 -8.48
N LYS A 72 21.40 -13.65 -8.28
CA LYS A 72 20.44 -14.46 -9.04
C LYS A 72 19.27 -13.61 -9.53
N MET A 73 18.71 -13.98 -10.68
CA MET A 73 17.50 -13.38 -11.24
C MET A 73 16.62 -14.45 -11.85
N ASN A 74 15.32 -14.39 -11.58
CA ASN A 74 14.35 -15.38 -12.07
C ASN A 74 13.47 -14.82 -13.18
N PHE A 75 13.11 -15.67 -14.13
CA PHE A 75 12.20 -15.36 -15.22
C PHE A 75 11.16 -16.46 -15.39
N ALA A 76 9.94 -16.07 -15.77
CA ALA A 76 8.92 -16.99 -16.27
C ALA A 76 8.17 -16.41 -17.47
N TRP A 77 7.73 -17.28 -18.38
CA TRP A 77 6.89 -16.88 -19.52
C TRP A 77 6.17 -18.08 -20.11
N TYR A 78 5.12 -17.82 -20.89
CA TYR A 78 4.51 -18.84 -21.75
C TYR A 78 5.14 -18.96 -23.12
N SER A 79 5.20 -20.20 -23.61
CA SER A 79 5.43 -20.54 -25.01
C SER A 79 4.25 -21.38 -25.51
N ARG A 80 3.95 -21.34 -26.81
CA ARG A 80 2.93 -22.24 -27.36
C ARG A 80 3.50 -23.66 -27.46
N THR A 81 2.64 -24.65 -27.30
CA THR A 81 3.05 -26.07 -27.36
C THR A 81 3.77 -26.38 -28.67
N GLY A 82 5.02 -26.81 -28.57
CA GLY A 82 5.88 -27.17 -29.71
C GLY A 82 6.77 -26.03 -30.22
N GLU A 83 6.63 -24.82 -29.70
CA GLU A 83 7.59 -23.74 -29.93
C GLU A 83 8.84 -23.89 -29.06
N ALA A 84 9.95 -23.32 -29.51
CA ALA A 84 11.19 -23.32 -28.75
C ALA A 84 11.12 -22.32 -27.59
N ALA A 85 11.43 -22.78 -26.39
CA ALA A 85 11.53 -21.94 -25.20
C ALA A 85 12.99 -21.57 -24.94
N GLU A 86 13.56 -20.73 -25.80
CA GLU A 86 14.96 -20.29 -25.69
C GLU A 86 15.07 -19.05 -24.78
N PHE A 87 16.15 -18.98 -23.98
CA PHE A 87 16.51 -17.80 -23.20
C PHE A 87 18.01 -17.56 -23.39
N ILE A 88 18.39 -16.42 -23.94
CA ILE A 88 19.78 -16.04 -24.18
C ILE A 88 20.08 -14.80 -23.35
N TYR A 89 21.24 -14.76 -22.69
CA TYR A 89 21.67 -13.58 -21.94
C TYR A 89 23.17 -13.35 -22.06
N GLY A 90 23.59 -12.11 -21.89
CA GLY A 90 24.98 -11.66 -22.02
C GLY A 90 25.16 -10.25 -21.49
N THR A 91 26.37 -9.72 -21.63
CA THR A 91 26.70 -8.33 -21.23
C THR A 91 26.84 -7.40 -22.43
N ALA A 92 26.89 -7.94 -23.66
CA ALA A 92 26.83 -7.15 -24.87
C ALA A 92 25.36 -6.87 -25.26
N GLY A 93 25.05 -5.61 -25.59
CA GLY A 93 23.70 -5.18 -25.96
C GLY A 93 23.12 -5.84 -27.22
N ASP A 94 23.96 -6.45 -28.04
CA ASP A 94 23.56 -7.23 -29.21
C ASP A 94 23.60 -8.75 -28.98
N LEU A 95 23.86 -9.18 -27.74
CA LEU A 95 24.07 -10.57 -27.32
C LEU A 95 25.15 -11.30 -28.13
N SER A 96 26.16 -10.58 -28.64
CA SER A 96 27.31 -11.20 -29.31
C SER A 96 28.16 -12.08 -28.38
N ASP A 97 28.09 -11.85 -27.07
CA ASP A 97 28.62 -12.70 -26.00
C ASP A 97 27.57 -13.63 -25.37
N GLY A 98 26.38 -13.69 -25.97
CA GLY A 98 25.21 -14.35 -25.42
C GLY A 98 25.42 -15.85 -25.19
N GLN A 99 24.93 -16.32 -24.05
CA GLN A 99 24.86 -17.73 -23.68
C GLN A 99 23.41 -18.14 -23.41
N ALA A 100 23.08 -19.38 -23.79
CA ALA A 100 21.77 -19.95 -23.54
C ALA A 100 21.64 -20.36 -22.05
N ALA A 101 20.56 -19.93 -21.40
CA ALA A 101 20.19 -20.40 -20.07
C ALA A 101 19.45 -21.74 -20.15
N THR A 102 19.47 -22.52 -19.06
CA THR A 102 18.70 -23.77 -18.99
C THR A 102 17.25 -23.45 -18.66
N VAL A 103 16.34 -23.84 -19.55
CA VAL A 103 14.90 -23.59 -19.40
C VAL A 103 14.21 -24.83 -18.86
N THR A 104 13.48 -24.67 -17.76
CA THR A 104 12.56 -25.69 -17.24
C THR A 104 11.18 -25.43 -17.79
N GLN A 105 10.58 -26.44 -18.44
CA GLN A 105 9.29 -26.30 -19.11
C GLN A 105 8.26 -27.28 -18.53
N THR A 106 7.07 -26.77 -18.21
CA THR A 106 5.92 -27.53 -17.69
C THR A 106 4.67 -27.20 -18.47
N SER A 107 3.69 -28.11 -18.48
CA SER A 107 2.38 -27.82 -19.09
C SER A 107 1.63 -26.76 -18.26
N ALA A 108 0.95 -25.85 -18.96
CA ALA A 108 0.12 -24.81 -18.36
C ALA A 108 -1.29 -24.86 -18.97
N GLN A 109 -1.78 -23.76 -19.56
CA GLN A 109 -3.05 -23.73 -20.30
C GLN A 109 -3.04 -24.62 -21.55
N ASP A 110 -4.22 -24.99 -22.04
CA ASP A 110 -4.34 -25.78 -23.27
C ASP A 110 -3.65 -25.07 -24.45
N GLY A 111 -2.69 -25.77 -25.08
CA GLY A 111 -1.85 -25.21 -26.13
C GLY A 111 -0.67 -24.34 -25.67
N TYR A 112 -0.42 -24.24 -24.36
CA TYR A 112 0.68 -23.46 -23.77
C TYR A 112 1.53 -24.26 -22.78
N MET A 113 2.78 -23.82 -22.65
CA MET A 113 3.77 -24.34 -21.70
C MET A 113 4.31 -23.18 -20.87
N SER A 114 4.41 -23.35 -19.55
CA SER A 114 5.13 -22.45 -18.65
C SER A 114 6.63 -22.77 -18.71
N ASN A 115 7.44 -21.74 -18.88
CA ASN A 115 8.88 -21.83 -18.99
C ASN A 115 9.51 -20.99 -17.89
N LYS A 116 10.53 -21.53 -17.22
CA LYS A 116 11.19 -20.87 -16.10
C LYS A 116 12.71 -20.96 -16.22
N VAL A 117 13.37 -19.85 -15.87
CA VAL A 117 14.82 -19.70 -15.86
C VAL A 117 15.26 -19.03 -14.58
N THR A 118 16.39 -19.49 -14.03
CA THR A 118 17.14 -18.79 -13.00
C THR A 118 18.52 -18.49 -13.56
N LEU A 119 18.87 -17.22 -13.64
CA LEU A 119 20.23 -16.77 -13.87
C LEU A 119 21.00 -16.81 -12.56
N GLU A 120 22.26 -17.21 -12.61
CA GLU A 120 23.11 -17.36 -11.43
C GLU A 120 24.46 -16.69 -11.64
N ASN A 121 25.14 -16.38 -10.54
CA ASN A 121 26.48 -15.78 -10.52
C ASN A 121 26.52 -14.43 -11.27
N LEU A 122 25.44 -13.65 -11.14
CA LEU A 122 25.39 -12.28 -11.63
C LEU A 122 26.38 -11.43 -10.83
N LYS A 123 27.05 -10.52 -11.53
CA LYS A 123 28.05 -9.64 -10.94
C LYS A 123 27.38 -8.33 -10.53
N PRO A 124 27.70 -7.77 -9.35
CA PRO A 124 27.22 -6.44 -8.96
C PRO A 124 27.51 -5.36 -10.00
N GLY A 125 26.65 -4.35 -10.09
CA GLY A 125 26.82 -3.18 -10.94
C GLY A 125 26.87 -3.48 -12.44
N THR A 126 26.33 -4.63 -12.85
CA THR A 126 26.45 -5.12 -14.22
C THR A 126 25.08 -5.13 -14.90
N THR A 127 25.02 -4.48 -16.07
CA THR A 127 23.88 -4.60 -16.98
C THR A 127 23.97 -5.92 -17.75
N TYR A 128 22.90 -6.70 -17.65
CA TYR A 128 22.69 -7.91 -18.42
C TYR A 128 21.59 -7.68 -19.44
N TYR A 129 21.91 -8.03 -20.68
CA TYR A 129 20.95 -8.08 -21.78
C TYR A 129 20.41 -9.50 -21.88
N TYR A 130 19.13 -9.64 -22.22
CA TYR A 130 18.49 -10.93 -22.39
C TYR A 130 17.47 -10.93 -23.53
N GLN A 131 17.24 -12.12 -24.09
CA GLN A 131 16.24 -12.36 -25.12
C GLN A 131 15.49 -13.64 -24.81
N VAL A 132 14.15 -13.56 -24.85
CA VAL A 132 13.25 -14.68 -24.60
C VAL A 132 12.57 -15.10 -25.88
N ALA A 133 12.74 -16.35 -26.31
CA ALA A 133 12.07 -16.95 -27.46
C ALA A 133 12.09 -16.09 -28.76
N GLY A 134 13.19 -15.36 -28.99
CA GLY A 134 13.37 -14.51 -30.17
C GLY A 134 12.60 -13.18 -30.13
N LYS A 135 12.03 -12.78 -28.97
CA LYS A 135 11.47 -11.45 -28.72
C LYS A 135 12.56 -10.36 -28.77
N GLU A 136 12.17 -9.10 -28.55
CA GLU A 136 13.14 -8.01 -28.45
C GLU A 136 14.15 -8.23 -27.33
N ILE A 137 15.36 -7.67 -27.49
CA ILE A 137 16.41 -7.76 -26.46
C ILE A 137 16.07 -6.72 -25.40
N GLU A 138 15.89 -7.20 -24.18
CA GLU A 138 15.63 -6.37 -23.00
C GLU A 138 16.86 -6.39 -22.09
N SER A 139 16.85 -5.58 -21.03
CA SER A 139 17.96 -5.55 -20.07
C SER A 139 17.52 -5.24 -18.65
N PHE A 140 18.31 -5.72 -17.69
CA PHE A 140 18.24 -5.32 -16.29
C PHE A 140 19.66 -5.02 -15.79
N THR A 141 19.77 -4.22 -14.73
CA THR A 141 21.05 -3.92 -14.08
C THR A 141 20.98 -4.40 -12.65
N THR A 142 22.02 -5.11 -12.24
CA THR A 142 22.23 -5.50 -10.84
C THR A 142 22.84 -4.34 -10.07
N ASP A 143 22.45 -4.17 -8.81
CA ASP A 143 22.98 -3.14 -7.95
C ASP A 143 24.49 -3.33 -7.73
N ASP A 144 25.24 -2.23 -7.70
CA ASP A 144 26.68 -2.22 -7.45
C ASP A 144 27.02 -2.25 -5.96
N ASP A 145 26.11 -1.74 -5.14
CA ASP A 145 26.14 -1.76 -3.69
C ASP A 145 24.74 -2.09 -3.15
N THR A 146 24.64 -3.13 -2.32
CA THR A 146 23.38 -3.55 -1.69
C THR A 146 23.33 -3.22 -0.20
N ALA A 147 24.33 -2.49 0.32
CA ALA A 147 24.29 -1.94 1.67
C ALA A 147 23.19 -0.86 1.81
N ASP A 148 22.97 -0.10 0.74
CA ASP A 148 21.92 0.91 0.61
C ASP A 148 21.09 0.63 -0.64
N PHE A 149 19.82 0.30 -0.46
CA PHE A 149 18.92 -0.02 -1.57
C PHE A 149 17.51 0.52 -1.35
N SER A 150 16.79 0.72 -2.45
CA SER A 150 15.37 1.09 -2.43
C SER A 150 14.53 -0.01 -3.05
N PHE A 151 13.32 -0.19 -2.56
CA PHE A 151 12.31 -0.99 -3.25
C PHE A 151 10.96 -0.27 -3.30
N ILE A 152 10.17 -0.61 -4.31
CA ILE A 152 8.82 -0.08 -4.50
C ILE A 152 7.85 -1.03 -3.80
N PHE A 153 6.97 -0.52 -2.95
CA PHE A 153 5.89 -1.30 -2.34
C PHE A 153 4.52 -0.84 -2.84
N VAL A 154 3.71 -1.79 -3.28
CA VAL A 154 2.41 -1.58 -3.93
C VAL A 154 1.40 -2.64 -3.52
N GLY A 155 0.15 -2.23 -3.38
CA GLY A 155 -0.98 -3.10 -3.07
C GLY A 155 -1.96 -3.19 -4.22
N ASP A 156 -2.63 -4.33 -4.30
CA ASP A 156 -3.87 -4.54 -5.04
C ASP A 156 -3.90 -3.91 -6.44
N PRO A 157 -2.94 -4.24 -7.35
CA PRO A 157 -3.09 -3.90 -8.75
C PRO A 157 -4.42 -4.43 -9.31
N GLN A 158 -4.84 -5.62 -8.85
CA GLN A 158 -6.12 -6.29 -9.08
C GLN A 158 -6.67 -6.02 -10.49
N ILE A 159 -5.85 -6.32 -11.50
CA ILE A 159 -6.09 -5.92 -12.88
C ILE A 159 -7.39 -6.56 -13.36
N GLY A 160 -8.33 -5.72 -13.82
CA GLY A 160 -9.67 -6.12 -14.26
C GLY A 160 -10.79 -5.82 -13.26
N SER A 161 -10.47 -5.32 -12.06
CA SER A 161 -11.48 -5.02 -11.02
C SER A 161 -12.38 -3.84 -11.38
N SER A 162 -11.93 -2.91 -12.23
CA SER A 162 -12.75 -1.74 -12.64
C SER A 162 -13.95 -2.07 -13.53
N ASN A 163 -14.19 -3.35 -13.84
CA ASN A 163 -15.33 -3.79 -14.62
C ASN A 163 -16.66 -3.54 -13.87
N ALA A 164 -17.43 -2.58 -14.36
CA ALA A 164 -18.72 -2.19 -13.79
C ALA A 164 -19.82 -3.27 -13.89
N GLU A 165 -19.73 -4.23 -14.81
CA GLU A 165 -20.77 -5.26 -14.98
C GLU A 165 -20.74 -6.32 -13.86
N LYS A 166 -19.62 -6.42 -13.10
CA LYS A 166 -19.34 -7.34 -11.97
C LYS A 166 -20.00 -8.73 -12.09
N ALA A 167 -19.23 -9.78 -12.36
CA ALA A 167 -19.78 -11.12 -12.55
C ALA A 167 -20.49 -11.60 -11.26
N LYS A 168 -21.81 -11.84 -11.34
CA LYS A 168 -22.60 -12.32 -10.20
C LYS A 168 -22.65 -13.83 -10.14
N LYS A 169 -22.42 -14.49 -11.27
CA LYS A 169 -22.33 -15.95 -11.41
C LYS A 169 -21.29 -16.34 -12.46
N PRO A 170 -20.71 -17.55 -12.38
CA PRO A 170 -19.72 -18.01 -13.35
C PRO A 170 -20.14 -17.97 -14.82
N GLU A 171 -21.44 -18.09 -15.13
CA GLU A 171 -21.93 -17.97 -16.50
C GLU A 171 -21.94 -16.54 -17.06
N ASP A 172 -21.90 -15.52 -16.20
CA ASP A 172 -21.98 -14.12 -16.61
C ASP A 172 -20.75 -13.68 -17.41
N ILE A 173 -19.60 -14.26 -17.11
CA ILE A 173 -18.33 -13.91 -17.77
C ILE A 173 -18.32 -14.21 -19.28
N LYS A 174 -19.16 -15.15 -19.72
CA LYS A 174 -19.26 -15.55 -21.13
C LYS A 174 -20.20 -14.63 -21.93
N LYS A 175 -20.89 -13.69 -21.27
CA LYS A 175 -21.75 -12.72 -21.94
C LYS A 175 -20.88 -11.79 -22.79
N PRO A 176 -21.24 -11.50 -24.05
CA PRO A 176 -20.48 -10.58 -24.89
C PRO A 176 -20.28 -9.19 -24.27
N THR A 177 -21.26 -8.71 -23.50
CA THR A 177 -21.17 -7.44 -22.77
C THR A 177 -20.09 -7.49 -21.70
N PHE A 178 -20.05 -8.56 -20.91
CA PHE A 178 -19.04 -8.75 -19.89
C PHE A 178 -17.64 -8.87 -20.49
N VAL A 179 -17.45 -9.68 -21.53
CA VAL A 179 -16.13 -9.85 -22.19
C VAL A 179 -15.60 -8.51 -22.70
N THR A 180 -16.48 -7.68 -23.29
CA THR A 180 -16.11 -6.35 -23.77
C THR A 180 -15.71 -5.46 -22.58
N ALA A 181 -16.55 -5.40 -21.54
CA ALA A 181 -16.29 -4.60 -20.35
C ALA A 181 -15.01 -5.05 -19.61
N GLN A 182 -14.71 -6.35 -19.56
CA GLN A 182 -13.48 -6.87 -18.96
C GLN A 182 -12.26 -6.41 -19.75
N SER A 183 -12.31 -6.47 -21.09
CA SER A 183 -11.21 -5.96 -21.93
C SER A 183 -11.02 -4.44 -21.77
N GLU A 184 -12.08 -3.69 -21.51
CA GLU A 184 -12.01 -2.24 -21.26
C GLU A 184 -11.46 -1.93 -19.86
N ALA A 185 -11.87 -2.69 -18.85
CA ALA A 185 -11.38 -2.60 -17.47
C ALA A 185 -9.88 -2.94 -17.38
N VAL A 186 -9.45 -4.07 -17.96
CA VAL A 186 -8.03 -4.45 -17.97
C VAL A 186 -7.19 -3.38 -18.67
N ARG A 187 -7.67 -2.80 -19.78
CA ARG A 187 -6.98 -1.68 -20.45
C ARG A 187 -6.83 -0.46 -19.54
N ASN A 188 -7.90 -0.09 -18.84
CA ASN A 188 -7.92 1.03 -17.89
C ASN A 188 -6.89 0.80 -16.77
N ASP A 189 -7.02 -0.34 -16.10
CA ASP A 189 -6.23 -0.67 -14.91
C ASP A 189 -4.75 -0.79 -15.27
N THR A 190 -4.44 -1.40 -16.42
CA THR A 190 -3.06 -1.53 -16.91
C THR A 190 -2.41 -0.18 -17.22
N PHE A 191 -3.16 0.77 -17.78
CA PHE A 191 -2.63 2.11 -18.04
C PHE A 191 -2.20 2.81 -16.75
N ASN A 192 -3.08 2.80 -15.75
CA ASN A 192 -2.81 3.38 -14.45
C ASN A 192 -1.69 2.62 -13.72
N TRP A 193 -1.68 1.29 -13.78
CA TRP A 193 -0.63 0.44 -13.21
C TRP A 193 0.75 0.79 -13.77
N ASN A 194 0.87 0.88 -15.11
CA ASN A 194 2.09 1.30 -15.77
C ASN A 194 2.51 2.71 -15.31
N TYR A 195 1.56 3.64 -15.23
CA TYR A 195 1.84 5.00 -14.76
C TYR A 195 2.35 5.02 -13.31
N THR A 196 1.70 4.31 -12.39
CA THR A 196 2.09 4.16 -10.99
C THR A 196 3.52 3.64 -10.86
N LEU A 197 3.86 2.54 -11.55
CA LEU A 197 5.20 1.97 -11.48
C LEU A 197 6.28 2.92 -12.00
N ASN A 198 6.02 3.62 -13.11
CA ASN A 198 6.97 4.59 -13.65
C ASN A 198 7.21 5.75 -12.68
N ARG A 199 6.17 6.25 -11.99
CA ARG A 199 6.33 7.27 -10.96
C ARG A 199 7.13 6.75 -9.76
N ALA A 200 6.78 5.56 -9.28
CA ALA A 200 7.46 4.92 -8.15
C ALA A 200 8.95 4.73 -8.43
N TYR A 201 9.29 4.26 -9.62
CA TYR A 201 10.69 4.07 -10.02
C TYR A 201 11.43 5.39 -10.16
N ALA A 202 10.81 6.41 -10.76
CA ALA A 202 11.40 7.74 -10.84
C ALA A 202 11.68 8.32 -9.44
N LYS A 203 10.84 8.05 -8.42
CA LYS A 203 11.08 8.47 -7.04
C LYS A 203 12.31 7.84 -6.40
N THR A 204 12.69 6.65 -6.83
CA THR A 204 13.95 6.00 -6.41
C THR A 204 15.18 6.49 -7.19
N GLY A 205 15.04 7.52 -8.02
CA GLY A 205 16.09 7.94 -8.95
C GLY A 205 16.37 6.89 -10.04
N ASN A 206 15.38 6.04 -10.35
CA ASN A 206 15.48 4.89 -11.25
C ASN A 206 16.50 3.84 -10.75
N LYS A 207 16.46 3.54 -9.45
CA LYS A 207 17.37 2.59 -8.80
C LYS A 207 16.69 1.55 -7.91
N ALA A 208 15.36 1.49 -7.89
CA ALA A 208 14.67 0.45 -7.13
C ALA A 208 15.17 -0.95 -7.55
N GLY A 209 15.65 -1.74 -6.59
CA GLY A 209 16.17 -3.08 -6.86
C GLY A 209 15.06 -4.07 -7.25
N PHE A 210 13.84 -3.83 -6.76
CA PHE A 210 12.65 -4.63 -7.07
C PHE A 210 11.35 -3.90 -6.72
N ILE A 211 10.24 -4.46 -7.19
CA ILE A 211 8.87 -4.15 -6.79
C ILE A 211 8.38 -5.26 -5.84
N LEU A 212 7.78 -4.90 -4.72
CA LEU A 212 7.12 -5.82 -3.80
C LEU A 212 5.61 -5.58 -3.84
N SER A 213 4.86 -6.56 -4.34
CA SER A 213 3.40 -6.54 -4.43
C SER A 213 2.78 -7.32 -3.27
N SER A 214 1.88 -6.71 -2.50
CA SER A 214 1.18 -7.37 -1.39
C SER A 214 0.02 -8.29 -1.81
N GLY A 215 -0.16 -8.59 -3.09
CA GLY A 215 -1.16 -9.55 -3.56
C GLY A 215 -2.20 -8.96 -4.47
N ASP A 216 -3.12 -9.81 -4.90
CA ASP A 216 -4.19 -9.52 -5.84
C ASP A 216 -3.64 -8.89 -7.11
N GLN A 217 -2.76 -9.61 -7.82
CA GLN A 217 -2.22 -9.07 -9.08
C GLN A 217 -3.30 -8.96 -10.15
N ILE A 218 -4.22 -9.93 -10.17
CA ILE A 218 -5.32 -10.03 -11.14
C ILE A 218 -6.67 -10.11 -10.41
N GLN A 219 -7.76 -9.87 -11.12
CA GLN A 219 -9.12 -9.83 -10.54
C GLN A 219 -9.81 -11.20 -10.51
N THR A 220 -9.49 -12.10 -11.45
CA THR A 220 -10.26 -13.32 -11.67
C THR A 220 -9.92 -14.43 -10.66
N ASN A 221 -10.91 -14.80 -9.84
CA ASN A 221 -10.89 -15.96 -8.97
C ASN A 221 -11.90 -17.05 -9.41
N ALA A 222 -11.73 -18.27 -8.92
CA ALA A 222 -12.50 -19.46 -9.29
C ALA A 222 -13.95 -19.41 -8.81
N GLU A 223 -14.25 -18.66 -7.74
CA GLU A 223 -15.64 -18.41 -7.30
C GLU A 223 -16.42 -17.63 -8.36
N LYS A 224 -15.78 -16.63 -8.97
CA LYS A 224 -16.39 -15.78 -10.00
C LYS A 224 -16.35 -16.44 -11.38
N VAL A 225 -15.36 -17.29 -11.66
CA VAL A 225 -15.04 -17.75 -13.02
C VAL A 225 -14.51 -19.19 -13.05
N GLN A 226 -15.21 -20.10 -13.74
CA GLN A 226 -14.71 -21.47 -13.96
C GLN A 226 -13.78 -21.61 -15.16
N ASP A 227 -13.70 -20.60 -16.03
CA ASP A 227 -12.85 -20.61 -17.22
C ASP A 227 -11.49 -19.97 -16.88
N PRO A 228 -10.42 -20.77 -16.67
CA PRO A 228 -9.15 -20.23 -16.20
C PRO A 228 -8.44 -19.37 -17.25
N THR A 229 -8.91 -19.34 -18.49
CA THR A 229 -8.31 -18.52 -19.55
C THR A 229 -8.64 -17.04 -19.44
N VAL A 230 -9.63 -16.67 -18.62
CA VAL A 230 -10.01 -15.26 -18.41
C VAL A 230 -8.87 -14.48 -17.75
N SER A 231 -8.23 -15.06 -16.74
CA SER A 231 -7.14 -14.39 -16.04
C SER A 231 -5.92 -14.16 -16.93
N GLU A 232 -5.81 -14.85 -18.07
CA GLU A 232 -4.67 -14.67 -18.98
C GLU A 232 -4.65 -13.30 -19.65
N MET A 233 -5.81 -12.68 -19.88
CA MET A 233 -5.87 -11.28 -20.33
C MET A 233 -5.45 -10.32 -19.22
N GLU A 234 -5.79 -10.63 -17.96
CA GLU A 234 -5.40 -9.83 -16.79
C GLU A 234 -3.89 -9.94 -16.54
N TYR A 235 -3.30 -11.12 -16.65
CA TYR A 235 -1.85 -11.33 -16.60
C TYR A 235 -1.13 -10.63 -17.75
N ALA A 236 -1.70 -10.67 -18.97
CA ALA A 236 -1.14 -9.91 -20.10
C ALA A 236 -1.14 -8.40 -19.81
N GLY A 237 -2.18 -7.87 -19.17
CA GLY A 237 -2.22 -6.50 -18.68
C GLY A 237 -1.17 -6.24 -17.60
N TYR A 238 -1.19 -7.03 -16.51
CA TYR A 238 -0.31 -6.90 -15.36
C TYR A 238 1.17 -6.91 -15.72
N LEU A 239 1.61 -7.80 -16.61
CA LEU A 239 3.01 -7.99 -17.00
C LEU A 239 3.46 -7.10 -18.18
N SER A 240 2.56 -6.34 -18.80
CA SER A 240 2.89 -5.49 -19.95
C SER A 240 3.70 -4.21 -19.66
N PRO A 241 3.70 -3.60 -18.44
CA PRO A 241 4.50 -2.41 -18.18
C PRO A 241 5.98 -2.63 -18.49
N ASP A 242 6.57 -1.74 -19.29
CA ASP A 242 7.97 -1.86 -19.73
C ASP A 242 8.96 -1.98 -18.57
N ILE A 243 8.69 -1.29 -17.47
CA ILE A 243 9.53 -1.36 -16.27
C ILE A 243 9.65 -2.78 -15.72
N MET A 244 8.64 -3.62 -15.85
CA MET A 244 8.68 -5.01 -15.36
C MET A 244 9.59 -5.92 -16.19
N LYS A 245 10.07 -5.43 -17.36
CA LYS A 245 11.12 -6.07 -18.16
C LYS A 245 12.53 -5.78 -17.60
N SER A 246 12.66 -4.77 -16.74
CA SER A 246 13.96 -4.32 -16.21
C SER A 246 14.05 -4.31 -14.68
N VAL A 247 12.92 -4.30 -13.99
CA VAL A 247 12.81 -4.30 -12.52
C VAL A 247 12.01 -5.54 -12.09
N PRO A 248 12.58 -6.43 -11.26
CA PRO A 248 11.91 -7.65 -10.86
C PRO A 248 10.77 -7.38 -9.90
N VAL A 249 9.75 -8.24 -9.90
CA VAL A 249 8.62 -8.19 -8.96
C VAL A 249 8.59 -9.42 -8.05
N ALA A 250 8.55 -9.18 -6.74
CA ALA A 250 8.20 -10.16 -5.71
C ALA A 250 6.70 -10.05 -5.43
N THR A 251 5.96 -11.13 -5.64
CA THR A 251 4.50 -11.17 -5.50
C THR A 251 4.09 -11.96 -4.27
N THR A 252 3.11 -11.44 -3.53
CA THR A 252 2.37 -12.19 -2.50
C THR A 252 1.11 -12.78 -3.12
N VAL A 253 0.62 -13.91 -2.62
CA VAL A 253 -0.67 -14.49 -3.06
C VAL A 253 -1.79 -13.78 -2.31
N GLY A 254 -2.68 -13.11 -3.04
CA GLY A 254 -3.92 -12.55 -2.49
C GLY A 254 -5.14 -13.46 -2.70
N ASN A 255 -6.31 -13.05 -2.20
CA ASN A 255 -7.54 -13.85 -2.33
C ASN A 255 -8.03 -13.96 -3.78
N HIS A 256 -7.59 -13.07 -4.68
CA HIS A 256 -7.86 -13.18 -6.12
C HIS A 256 -6.84 -14.02 -6.89
N ASP A 257 -5.70 -14.34 -6.26
CA ASP A 257 -4.69 -15.25 -6.82
C ASP A 257 -4.85 -16.68 -6.28
N ALA A 258 -5.45 -16.82 -5.09
CA ALA A 258 -5.48 -18.01 -4.24
C ALA A 258 -5.96 -19.29 -4.93
N ASP A 259 -6.94 -19.18 -5.82
CA ASP A 259 -7.58 -20.31 -6.48
C ASP A 259 -7.25 -20.40 -7.98
N ASN A 260 -6.20 -19.69 -8.40
CA ASN A 260 -5.79 -19.57 -9.78
C ASN A 260 -4.38 -20.13 -10.03
N GLN A 261 -4.31 -21.36 -10.53
CA GLN A 261 -3.03 -22.02 -10.80
C GLN A 261 -2.14 -21.26 -11.82
N ASN A 262 -2.72 -20.34 -12.61
CA ASN A 262 -1.95 -19.50 -13.53
C ASN A 262 -0.93 -18.62 -12.81
N TYR A 263 -1.16 -18.29 -11.54
CA TYR A 263 -0.16 -17.60 -10.72
C TYR A 263 1.19 -18.33 -10.74
N GLN A 264 1.20 -19.64 -10.47
CA GLN A 264 2.42 -20.44 -10.52
C GLN A 264 3.03 -20.53 -11.92
N TYR A 265 2.21 -20.38 -12.95
CA TYR A 265 2.70 -20.47 -14.32
C TYR A 265 3.39 -19.19 -14.78
N HIS A 266 2.92 -18.05 -14.30
CA HIS A 266 3.44 -16.73 -14.63
C HIS A 266 4.62 -16.29 -13.80
N PHE A 267 4.86 -16.85 -12.60
CA PHE A 267 5.97 -16.43 -11.74
C PHE A 267 6.98 -17.54 -11.46
N ASN A 268 8.26 -17.18 -11.39
CA ASN A 268 9.34 -18.06 -10.95
C ASN A 268 9.89 -17.56 -9.60
N ILE A 269 9.26 -18.02 -8.51
CA ILE A 269 9.57 -17.60 -7.15
C ILE A 269 10.69 -18.47 -6.55
N THR A 270 11.62 -17.82 -5.84
CA THR A 270 12.75 -18.48 -5.19
C THR A 270 12.41 -18.97 -3.79
N ASN A 271 13.14 -19.98 -3.29
CA ASN A 271 12.97 -20.56 -1.95
C ASN A 271 11.52 -20.88 -1.55
N LEU A 272 10.67 -21.21 -2.53
CA LEU A 272 9.27 -21.56 -2.30
C LEU A 272 9.15 -22.82 -1.45
N SER A 273 8.38 -22.71 -0.36
CA SER A 273 8.07 -23.79 0.57
C SER A 273 6.79 -24.53 0.17
N ASN A 274 6.62 -25.73 0.72
CA ASN A 274 5.32 -26.40 0.75
C ASN A 274 4.49 -26.00 1.98
N LEU A 275 5.10 -25.32 2.96
CA LEU A 275 4.40 -24.76 4.13
C LEU A 275 3.59 -23.54 3.70
N GLY A 276 2.36 -23.39 4.19
CA GLY A 276 1.47 -22.30 3.79
C GLY A 276 0.88 -22.47 2.39
N ASN A 277 1.04 -23.66 1.78
CA ASN A 277 0.48 -23.92 0.46
C ASN A 277 -0.99 -24.31 0.58
N ASN A 278 -1.86 -23.57 -0.08
CA ASN A 278 -3.30 -23.80 -0.02
C ASN A 278 -3.76 -25.01 -0.86
N ASP A 279 -5.05 -25.34 -0.72
CA ASP A 279 -5.67 -26.50 -1.39
C ASP A 279 -5.67 -26.42 -2.93
N TYR A 280 -5.54 -25.22 -3.50
CA TYR A 280 -5.43 -25.00 -4.94
C TYR A 280 -4.01 -25.15 -5.46
N ASN A 281 -3.04 -25.34 -4.55
CA ASN A 281 -1.64 -25.48 -4.85
C ASN A 281 -1.17 -24.33 -5.75
N VAL A 282 -1.32 -23.08 -5.28
CA VAL A 282 -0.79 -21.87 -5.95
C VAL A 282 0.60 -21.46 -5.42
N GLY A 283 1.15 -22.22 -4.47
CA GLY A 283 2.46 -21.99 -3.85
C GLY A 283 2.32 -21.71 -2.37
N GLY A 284 3.30 -22.11 -1.57
CA GLY A 284 3.36 -21.78 -0.14
C GLY A 284 4.13 -20.50 0.14
N ASP A 285 4.59 -20.39 1.39
CA ASP A 285 5.44 -19.30 1.84
C ASP A 285 6.80 -19.34 1.14
N TYR A 286 7.43 -18.18 0.95
CA TYR A 286 8.77 -18.09 0.39
C TYR A 286 9.58 -16.94 0.98
N TYR A 287 10.87 -16.91 0.68
CA TYR A 287 11.75 -15.83 1.14
C TYR A 287 12.87 -15.54 0.15
N PHE A 288 13.44 -14.34 0.25
CA PHE A 288 14.71 -14.00 -0.38
C PHE A 288 15.46 -13.00 0.51
N THR A 289 16.75 -12.83 0.24
CA THR A 289 17.57 -11.79 0.87
C THR A 289 17.94 -10.73 -0.14
N TYR A 290 18.02 -9.48 0.31
CA TYR A 290 18.55 -8.37 -0.47
C TYR A 290 19.28 -7.42 0.48
N GLY A 291 20.56 -7.18 0.24
CA GLY A 291 21.44 -6.52 1.17
C GLY A 291 21.45 -7.22 2.53
N ASP A 292 21.27 -6.42 3.58
CA ASP A 292 21.16 -6.90 4.96
C ASP A 292 19.70 -7.16 5.39
N ALA A 293 18.79 -7.36 4.42
CA ALA A 293 17.37 -7.59 4.68
C ALA A 293 16.90 -8.97 4.26
N LEU A 294 16.09 -9.58 5.12
CA LEU A 294 15.35 -10.81 4.89
C LEU A 294 13.88 -10.45 4.59
N PHE A 295 13.42 -10.82 3.40
CA PHE A 295 12.03 -10.69 2.98
C PHE A 295 11.34 -12.05 3.13
N ILE A 296 10.28 -12.10 3.94
CA ILE A 296 9.48 -13.29 4.21
C ILE A 296 8.07 -13.04 3.66
N ILE A 297 7.64 -13.82 2.67
CA ILE A 297 6.36 -13.65 2.02
C ILE A 297 5.48 -14.84 2.39
N LEU A 298 4.35 -14.55 3.04
CA LEU A 298 3.42 -15.54 3.54
C LEU A 298 2.20 -15.65 2.62
N ASN A 299 1.81 -16.89 2.30
CA ASN A 299 0.54 -17.15 1.65
C ASN A 299 -0.54 -17.40 2.71
N THR A 300 -1.11 -16.32 3.25
CA THR A 300 -2.16 -16.41 4.29
C THR A 300 -3.54 -16.78 3.74
N GLN A 301 -3.62 -17.14 2.46
CA GLN A 301 -4.82 -17.80 1.90
C GLN A 301 -4.88 -19.27 2.31
N ASP A 302 -3.78 -19.82 2.83
CA ASP A 302 -3.81 -20.94 3.75
C ASP A 302 -3.91 -20.41 5.19
N THR A 303 -4.84 -20.92 6.00
CA THR A 303 -5.05 -20.45 7.38
C THR A 303 -4.27 -21.26 8.40
N ASN A 304 -3.35 -22.12 7.97
CA ASN A 304 -2.55 -22.97 8.84
C ASN A 304 -1.38 -22.19 9.48
N VAL A 305 -1.69 -21.43 10.52
CA VAL A 305 -0.73 -20.63 11.28
C VAL A 305 0.47 -21.43 11.80
N ALA A 306 0.31 -22.74 12.07
CA ALA A 306 1.42 -23.57 12.53
C ALA A 306 2.49 -23.77 11.43
N GLU A 307 2.07 -23.85 10.17
CA GLU A 307 2.99 -23.95 9.04
C GLU A 307 3.72 -22.62 8.80
N HIS A 308 3.02 -21.50 8.84
CA HIS A 308 3.64 -20.17 8.78
C HIS A 308 4.64 -19.97 9.92
N LYS A 309 4.29 -20.38 11.15
CA LYS A 309 5.21 -20.35 12.30
C LYS A 309 6.48 -21.15 12.01
N GLU A 310 6.33 -22.40 11.59
CA GLU A 310 7.46 -23.27 11.29
C GLU A 310 8.34 -22.67 10.18
N PHE A 311 7.73 -22.06 9.16
CA PHE A 311 8.45 -21.42 8.07
C PHE A 311 9.24 -20.19 8.54
N ILE A 312 8.61 -19.28 9.28
CA ILE A 312 9.26 -18.06 9.80
C ILE A 312 10.43 -18.42 10.71
N GLU A 313 10.24 -19.29 11.69
CA GLU A 313 11.30 -19.67 12.65
C GLU A 313 12.51 -20.28 11.94
N LYS A 314 12.28 -21.16 10.95
CA LYS A 314 13.36 -21.77 10.17
C LYS A 314 14.08 -20.75 9.29
N THR A 315 13.33 -19.87 8.64
CA THR A 315 13.87 -18.88 7.72
C THR A 315 14.70 -17.84 8.45
N VAL A 316 14.20 -17.34 9.59
CA VAL A 316 14.92 -16.42 10.46
C VAL A 316 16.17 -17.06 11.04
N ALA A 317 16.07 -18.31 11.53
CA ALA A 317 17.25 -19.02 12.04
C ALA A 317 18.32 -19.29 10.97
N ALA A 318 17.93 -19.51 9.72
CA ALA A 318 18.85 -19.72 8.60
C ALA A 318 19.53 -18.43 8.11
N ASN A 319 18.90 -17.27 8.35
CA ASN A 319 19.35 -15.95 7.92
C ASN A 319 19.53 -15.03 9.14
N ALA A 320 20.10 -15.56 10.22
CA ALA A 320 20.24 -14.84 11.49
C ALA A 320 21.13 -13.60 11.41
N ASP A 321 22.00 -13.55 10.39
CA ASP A 321 22.90 -12.43 10.12
C ASP A 321 22.18 -11.25 9.44
N CYS A 322 21.01 -11.47 8.82
CA CYS A 322 20.21 -10.38 8.27
C CYS A 322 19.72 -9.48 9.39
N ARG A 323 20.07 -8.21 9.30
CA ARG A 323 19.67 -7.20 10.26
C ARG A 323 18.20 -6.88 10.14
N TRP A 324 17.68 -6.66 8.94
CA TRP A 324 16.28 -6.29 8.69
C TRP A 324 15.42 -7.52 8.41
N ARG A 325 14.21 -7.55 8.99
CA ARG A 325 13.21 -8.60 8.78
C ARG A 325 11.90 -7.96 8.36
N ILE A 326 11.52 -8.22 7.12
CA ILE A 326 10.36 -7.64 6.46
C ILE A 326 9.42 -8.78 6.11
N VAL A 327 8.21 -8.76 6.67
CA VAL A 327 7.17 -9.74 6.34
C VAL A 327 6.17 -9.09 5.39
N THR A 328 5.70 -9.85 4.40
CA THR A 328 4.57 -9.45 3.56
C THR A 328 3.53 -10.56 3.55
N LEU A 329 2.28 -10.17 3.72
CA LEU A 329 1.09 -11.00 3.59
C LEU A 329 0.00 -10.16 2.92
N HIS A 330 -1.04 -10.79 2.39
CA HIS A 330 -2.09 -10.05 1.70
C HIS A 330 -3.05 -9.35 2.65
N GLN A 331 -3.59 -10.11 3.61
CA GLN A 331 -4.67 -9.68 4.50
C GLN A 331 -4.28 -8.51 5.40
N ASP A 332 -5.17 -7.52 5.52
CA ASP A 332 -4.91 -6.32 6.31
C ASP A 332 -5.12 -6.53 7.81
N ILE A 333 -4.14 -7.17 8.44
CA ILE A 333 -4.22 -7.49 9.86
C ILE A 333 -4.13 -6.28 10.79
N TYR A 334 -3.81 -5.05 10.35
CA TYR A 334 -3.83 -3.84 11.20
C TYR A 334 -4.28 -2.59 10.42
N GLY A 335 -5.37 -2.76 9.67
CA GLY A 335 -5.89 -1.74 8.78
C GLY A 335 -6.81 -0.69 9.39
N SER A 336 -7.39 0.12 8.50
CA SER A 336 -8.40 1.12 8.85
C SER A 336 -9.47 1.30 7.77
N ALA A 337 -9.67 0.29 6.91
CA ALA A 337 -10.76 0.24 5.95
C ALA A 337 -11.63 -1.02 6.18
N GLU A 338 -12.47 -1.33 5.20
CA GLU A 338 -13.65 -2.17 5.33
C GLU A 338 -13.40 -3.55 5.97
N HIS A 339 -12.31 -4.24 5.60
CA HIS A 339 -12.07 -5.62 6.03
C HIS A 339 -11.23 -5.71 7.32
N SER A 340 -10.49 -4.66 7.69
CA SER A 340 -9.57 -4.66 8.85
C SER A 340 -10.18 -5.06 10.20
N ASN A 341 -11.50 -4.89 10.37
CA ASN A 341 -12.23 -5.24 11.60
C ASN A 341 -13.08 -6.51 11.46
N GLU A 342 -13.00 -7.23 10.35
CA GLU A 342 -13.68 -8.51 10.20
C GLU A 342 -13.13 -9.52 11.22
N PRO A 343 -13.99 -10.36 11.82
CA PRO A 343 -13.52 -11.24 12.89
C PRO A 343 -12.49 -12.26 12.41
N GLU A 344 -12.56 -12.72 11.15
CA GLU A 344 -11.53 -13.59 10.57
C GLU A 344 -10.16 -12.90 10.47
N ILE A 345 -10.11 -11.62 10.09
CA ILE A 345 -8.89 -10.83 9.97
C ILE A 345 -8.26 -10.56 11.34
N THR A 346 -9.08 -10.22 12.33
CA THR A 346 -8.59 -10.01 13.71
C THR A 346 -8.16 -11.33 14.36
N ASN A 347 -8.79 -12.46 14.04
CA ASN A 347 -8.33 -13.78 14.47
C ASN A 347 -6.95 -14.13 13.86
N LEU A 348 -6.76 -13.83 12.56
CA LEU A 348 -5.47 -14.00 11.89
C LEU A 348 -4.39 -13.11 12.54
N ARG A 349 -4.69 -11.82 12.80
CA ARG A 349 -3.82 -10.88 13.52
C ARG A 349 -3.31 -11.51 14.81
N TYR A 350 -4.19 -11.89 15.72
CA TYR A 350 -3.78 -12.39 17.04
C TYR A 350 -3.06 -13.74 17.01
N SER A 351 -3.19 -14.47 15.91
CA SER A 351 -2.48 -15.73 15.70
C SER A 351 -1.06 -15.52 15.16
N LEU A 352 -0.85 -14.51 14.31
CA LEU A 352 0.43 -14.23 13.66
C LEU A 352 1.32 -13.25 14.45
N VAL A 353 0.75 -12.23 15.08
CA VAL A 353 1.51 -11.18 15.78
C VAL A 353 2.51 -11.73 16.79
N PRO A 354 2.16 -12.70 17.67
CA PRO A 354 3.14 -13.27 18.61
C PRO A 354 4.32 -13.95 17.90
N ILE A 355 4.10 -14.54 16.72
CA ILE A 355 5.15 -15.19 15.93
C ILE A 355 6.10 -14.13 15.36
N PHE A 356 5.56 -13.03 14.84
CA PHE A 356 6.37 -11.92 14.32
C PHE A 356 7.21 -11.28 15.42
N GLU A 357 6.62 -11.06 16.60
CA GLU A 357 7.34 -10.52 17.77
C GLU A 357 8.41 -11.47 18.30
N GLU A 358 8.14 -12.78 18.34
CA GLU A 358 9.12 -13.80 18.76
C GLU A 358 10.33 -13.91 17.81
N ASN A 359 10.19 -13.43 16.57
CA ASN A 359 11.19 -13.54 15.51
C ASN A 359 11.79 -12.18 15.08
N ASP A 360 11.63 -11.14 15.90
CA ASP A 360 12.22 -9.81 15.71
C ASP A 360 11.93 -9.21 14.32
N VAL A 361 10.67 -9.34 13.85
CA VAL A 361 10.19 -8.69 12.62
C VAL A 361 10.15 -7.17 12.82
N ASP A 362 10.64 -6.39 11.87
CA ASP A 362 10.66 -4.93 11.97
C ASP A 362 9.39 -4.30 11.42
N ILE A 363 8.99 -4.75 10.23
CA ILE A 363 7.81 -4.24 9.52
C ILE A 363 7.03 -5.38 8.89
N VAL A 364 5.72 -5.19 8.82
CA VAL A 364 4.77 -6.07 8.14
C VAL A 364 4.02 -5.24 7.09
N LEU A 365 4.01 -5.73 5.87
CA LEU A 365 3.45 -5.05 4.70
C LEU A 365 2.23 -5.81 4.18
N THR A 366 1.11 -5.12 3.98
CA THR A 366 -0.21 -5.69 3.63
C THR A 366 -0.89 -4.96 2.47
N GLY A 367 -1.96 -5.55 1.92
CA GLY A 367 -2.84 -4.97 0.90
C GLY A 367 -4.29 -5.19 1.30
N HIS A 368 -5.13 -5.70 0.39
CA HIS A 368 -6.50 -6.17 0.61
C HIS A 368 -7.54 -5.08 0.91
N ASP A 369 -7.19 -4.07 1.70
CA ASP A 369 -8.12 -3.03 2.17
C ASP A 369 -8.24 -1.84 1.20
N HIS A 370 -7.54 -1.85 0.06
CA HIS A 370 -7.60 -0.84 -1.02
C HIS A 370 -7.55 0.64 -0.56
N ALA A 371 -7.03 0.89 0.63
CA ALA A 371 -6.87 2.16 1.28
C ALA A 371 -5.51 2.18 1.99
N TYR A 372 -4.93 3.37 2.12
CA TYR A 372 -3.64 3.50 2.79
C TYR A 372 -3.83 3.52 4.31
N SER A 373 -3.03 2.73 5.02
CA SER A 373 -2.94 2.82 6.47
C SER A 373 -1.51 2.54 6.96
N ARG A 374 -1.07 3.25 7.99
CA ARG A 374 0.19 3.02 8.70
C ARG A 374 -0.07 3.05 10.20
N THR A 375 0.45 2.05 10.90
CA THR A 375 0.39 2.00 12.35
C THR A 375 1.53 2.74 13.03
N LYS A 376 1.34 3.04 14.30
CA LYS A 376 2.42 3.28 15.26
C LYS A 376 3.18 1.96 15.47
N ILE A 377 4.35 1.99 16.09
CA ILE A 377 5.01 0.75 16.53
C ILE A 377 4.13 0.02 17.55
N LEU A 378 3.86 -1.26 17.32
CA LEU A 378 3.00 -2.10 18.16
C LEU A 378 3.78 -3.26 18.80
N LYS A 379 3.46 -3.57 20.05
CA LYS A 379 3.97 -4.75 20.77
C LYS A 379 2.96 -5.27 21.79
N GLY A 380 2.66 -6.57 21.75
CA GLY A 380 1.81 -7.25 22.73
C GLY A 380 0.32 -7.16 22.44
N GLY A 381 -0.08 -6.94 21.17
CA GLY A 381 -1.49 -7.01 20.74
C GLY A 381 -2.06 -8.40 20.98
N HIS A 382 -3.25 -8.48 21.58
CA HIS A 382 -3.88 -9.77 21.93
C HIS A 382 -5.39 -9.65 22.05
N SER A 383 -6.11 -10.70 21.67
CA SER A 383 -7.56 -10.74 21.85
C SER A 383 -7.93 -10.67 23.33
N THR A 384 -8.85 -9.76 23.64
CA THR A 384 -9.45 -9.59 24.99
C THR A 384 -10.96 -9.89 25.00
N PHE A 385 -11.50 -10.31 23.85
CA PHE A 385 -12.94 -10.50 23.62
C PHE A 385 -13.18 -11.82 22.89
N GLU A 386 -14.20 -12.57 23.29
CA GLU A 386 -14.55 -13.85 22.64
C GLU A 386 -15.65 -13.62 21.58
N TYR A 387 -15.39 -14.09 20.36
CA TYR A 387 -16.28 -13.98 19.20
C TYR A 387 -16.05 -15.16 18.24
N THR A 388 -16.93 -15.31 17.24
CA THR A 388 -16.77 -16.25 16.12
C THR A 388 -16.51 -15.51 14.83
N ASP A 389 -15.99 -16.21 13.82
CA ASP A 389 -15.56 -15.64 12.52
C ASP A 389 -16.66 -14.78 11.85
N ASP A 390 -17.93 -15.17 11.97
CA ASP A 390 -19.04 -14.49 11.29
C ASP A 390 -19.94 -13.68 12.25
N GLU A 391 -19.54 -13.47 13.52
CA GLU A 391 -20.48 -12.94 14.54
C GLU A 391 -20.95 -11.51 14.24
N PHE A 392 -20.11 -10.71 13.59
CA PHE A 392 -20.33 -9.27 13.42
C PHE A 392 -20.49 -8.81 11.99
N ASP A 393 -20.50 -9.70 11.00
CA ASP A 393 -20.55 -9.36 9.56
C ASP A 393 -21.75 -8.46 9.25
N GLU A 394 -22.96 -8.85 9.69
CA GLU A 394 -24.17 -8.04 9.49
C GLU A 394 -24.08 -6.64 10.15
N MET A 395 -23.32 -6.51 11.23
CA MET A 395 -23.13 -5.24 11.92
C MET A 395 -22.06 -4.38 11.25
N LEU A 396 -20.96 -4.99 10.77
CA LEU A 396 -19.93 -4.33 9.99
C LEU A 396 -20.54 -3.75 8.72
N ASP A 397 -21.22 -4.58 7.92
CA ASP A 397 -21.92 -4.16 6.69
C ASP A 397 -22.83 -2.96 6.97
N ARG A 398 -23.67 -3.08 8.00
CA ARG A 398 -24.64 -2.04 8.32
C ARG A 398 -23.98 -0.76 8.81
N ASP A 399 -22.85 -0.83 9.51
CA ASP A 399 -22.17 0.35 10.05
C ASP A 399 -21.50 1.18 8.96
N ILE A 400 -21.02 0.52 7.89
CA ILE A 400 -20.39 1.16 6.74
C ILE A 400 -21.35 1.48 5.58
N ASP A 401 -22.55 0.89 5.57
CA ASP A 401 -23.56 1.05 4.52
C ASP A 401 -23.87 2.54 4.19
N VAL A 402 -23.69 2.92 2.93
CA VAL A 402 -23.98 4.28 2.43
C VAL A 402 -25.39 4.41 1.85
N GLY A 403 -26.16 3.31 1.83
CA GLY A 403 -27.46 3.21 1.17
C GLY A 403 -27.38 3.45 -0.33
N ASP A 404 -28.41 4.05 -0.92
CA ASP A 404 -28.47 4.34 -2.36
C ASP A 404 -27.60 5.56 -2.79
N SER A 405 -26.65 5.99 -1.96
CA SER A 405 -25.81 7.15 -2.28
C SER A 405 -24.92 6.87 -3.49
N THR A 406 -24.87 7.83 -4.40
CA THR A 406 -23.91 7.83 -5.52
C THR A 406 -22.85 8.91 -5.34
N GLU A 407 -22.81 9.56 -4.17
CA GLU A 407 -21.76 10.52 -3.84
C GLU A 407 -20.49 9.76 -3.48
N THR A 408 -19.35 10.19 -4.03
CA THR A 408 -18.05 9.73 -3.58
C THR A 408 -17.85 10.18 -2.14
N ILE A 409 -17.68 9.23 -1.24
CA ILE A 409 -17.22 9.43 0.12
C ILE A 409 -15.85 8.74 0.27
N TYR A 410 -15.17 9.03 1.37
CA TYR A 410 -13.86 8.43 1.69
C TYR A 410 -13.78 7.92 3.13
N GLU A 411 -14.84 8.16 3.90
CA GLU A 411 -15.02 7.69 5.26
C GLU A 411 -16.49 7.30 5.40
N ALA A 412 -16.72 6.06 5.82
CA ALA A 412 -18.04 5.48 5.97
C ALA A 412 -18.87 6.21 7.07
N PRO A 413 -20.21 6.20 6.99
CA PRO A 413 -21.08 7.05 7.80
C PRO A 413 -21.16 6.70 9.29
N GLY A 414 -20.80 5.46 9.69
CA GLY A 414 -20.91 5.00 11.07
C GLY A 414 -22.35 4.95 11.55
N ASN A 415 -23.18 4.14 10.91
CA ASN A 415 -24.61 4.06 11.18
C ASN A 415 -24.94 3.59 12.61
N ILE A 416 -24.03 2.89 13.29
CA ILE A 416 -24.19 2.40 14.67
C ILE A 416 -23.62 3.42 15.66
N GLN A 417 -24.48 4.11 16.39
CA GLN A 417 -24.07 5.19 17.29
C GLN A 417 -23.57 4.67 18.64
N ASP A 418 -22.56 5.34 19.21
CA ASP A 418 -22.00 5.01 20.53
C ASP A 418 -23.04 5.03 21.67
N ASP A 419 -24.12 5.81 21.52
CA ASP A 419 -25.19 5.92 22.52
C ASP A 419 -26.35 4.94 22.28
N THR A 420 -26.16 3.94 21.41
CA THR A 420 -27.17 2.91 21.13
C THR A 420 -27.62 2.16 22.39
N THR A 421 -28.92 1.84 22.39
CA THR A 421 -29.54 0.99 23.43
C THR A 421 -29.85 -0.42 22.94
N ASP A 422 -29.55 -0.72 21.67
CA ASP A 422 -29.74 -2.06 21.12
C ASP A 422 -28.64 -3.00 21.65
N PRO A 423 -28.96 -4.13 22.29
CA PRO A 423 -27.96 -5.01 22.88
C PRO A 423 -26.97 -5.63 21.88
N ALA A 424 -27.39 -5.86 20.63
CA ALA A 424 -26.51 -6.43 19.61
C ALA A 424 -25.52 -5.38 19.11
N GLU A 425 -25.98 -4.14 18.95
CA GLU A 425 -25.13 -2.99 18.62
C GLU A 425 -24.13 -2.69 19.73
N GLN A 426 -24.54 -2.77 20.99
CA GLN A 426 -23.64 -2.61 22.13
C GLN A 426 -22.55 -3.67 22.13
N LYS A 427 -22.90 -4.94 21.85
CA LYS A 427 -21.91 -6.03 21.76
C LYS A 427 -20.93 -5.81 20.61
N TYR A 428 -21.40 -5.35 19.45
CA TYR A 428 -20.57 -4.99 18.30
C TYR A 428 -19.59 -3.86 18.64
N LEU A 429 -20.05 -2.79 19.29
CA LEU A 429 -19.18 -1.71 19.72
C LEU A 429 -18.14 -2.19 20.75
N GLU A 430 -18.53 -3.05 21.71
CA GLU A 430 -17.59 -3.69 22.63
C GLU A 430 -16.51 -4.49 21.89
N TYR A 431 -16.87 -5.22 20.83
CA TYR A 431 -15.92 -5.89 19.95
C TYR A 431 -14.98 -4.90 19.27
N LEU A 432 -15.51 -3.87 18.58
CA LEU A 432 -14.67 -2.86 17.93
C LEU A 432 -13.68 -2.21 18.89
N TYR A 433 -14.12 -1.86 20.10
CA TYR A 433 -13.24 -1.30 21.13
C TYR A 433 -12.18 -2.30 21.61
N SER A 434 -12.51 -3.60 21.65
CA SER A 434 -11.56 -4.64 22.07
C SER A 434 -10.42 -4.88 21.09
N VAL A 435 -10.64 -4.60 19.79
CA VAL A 435 -9.66 -4.78 18.71
C VAL A 435 -8.91 -3.49 18.35
N MET A 436 -9.04 -2.46 19.19
CA MET A 436 -8.26 -1.21 19.08
C MET A 436 -6.81 -1.38 19.54
N ASP A 437 -6.50 -2.43 20.30
CA ASP A 437 -5.14 -2.74 20.78
C ASP A 437 -4.40 -1.56 21.46
N ASP A 438 -5.12 -0.74 22.24
CA ASP A 438 -4.58 0.45 22.95
C ASP A 438 -3.30 0.14 23.74
N ASP A 439 -3.27 -1.01 24.41
CA ASP A 439 -2.15 -1.44 25.26
C ASP A 439 -0.93 -1.90 24.45
N ALA A 440 -1.09 -2.16 23.14
CA ALA A 440 0.00 -2.57 22.26
C ALA A 440 0.79 -1.38 21.70
N VAL A 441 0.23 -0.17 21.74
CA VAL A 441 0.85 1.02 21.13
C VAL A 441 2.11 1.42 21.89
N GLN A 442 3.27 1.27 21.26
CA GLN A 442 4.52 1.77 21.82
C GLN A 442 4.56 3.30 21.75
N THR A 443 4.84 3.92 22.90
CA THR A 443 5.08 5.37 22.95
C THR A 443 6.51 5.65 22.49
N LEU A 444 6.64 6.29 21.33
CA LEU A 444 7.89 6.85 20.83
C LEU A 444 8.06 8.30 21.32
N THR A 445 9.22 8.92 21.08
CA THR A 445 9.41 10.37 21.26
C THR A 445 8.48 11.17 20.34
N GLU A 446 8.38 12.48 20.54
CA GLU A 446 7.38 13.35 19.88
C GLU A 446 7.24 13.09 18.37
N ASN A 447 5.97 13.03 17.92
CA ASN A 447 5.45 12.78 16.57
C ASN A 447 5.35 11.32 16.11
N GLN A 448 5.94 10.34 16.81
CA GLN A 448 5.84 8.91 16.43
C GLN A 448 6.35 8.55 15.02
N GLU A 449 7.09 9.45 14.37
CA GLU A 449 7.61 9.26 13.01
C GLU A 449 9.03 8.68 12.95
N THR A 450 9.68 8.51 14.11
CA THR A 450 11.01 7.90 14.19
C THR A 450 11.08 6.93 15.36
N ALA A 451 11.38 5.68 15.06
CA ALA A 451 11.54 4.61 16.03
C ALA A 451 13.02 4.20 16.13
N VAL A 452 13.63 4.40 17.30
CA VAL A 452 15.03 4.03 17.54
C VAL A 452 15.08 2.72 18.32
N ASN A 453 15.66 1.68 17.71
CA ASN A 453 15.67 0.30 18.21
C ASN A 453 14.31 -0.12 18.78
N PRO A 454 13.22 -0.04 17.98
CA PRO A 454 11.92 -0.44 18.47
C PRO A 454 11.93 -1.91 18.89
N ASP A 455 11.23 -2.18 19.98
CA ASP A 455 10.97 -3.53 20.48
C ASP A 455 9.75 -4.17 19.78
N GLY A 456 8.99 -3.37 19.03
CA GLY A 456 7.75 -3.75 18.36
C GLY A 456 7.82 -3.54 16.84
N ILE A 457 6.68 -3.69 16.19
CA ILE A 457 6.54 -3.83 14.74
C ILE A 457 5.72 -2.67 14.17
N MET A 458 6.10 -2.13 13.00
CA MET A 458 5.24 -1.22 12.23
C MET A 458 4.49 -2.01 11.14
N TYR A 459 3.21 -1.71 10.96
CA TYR A 459 2.35 -2.32 9.95
C TYR A 459 1.92 -1.26 8.93
N LEU A 460 1.91 -1.65 7.67
CA LEU A 460 1.56 -0.78 6.56
C LEU A 460 0.65 -1.49 5.56
N THR A 461 -0.52 -0.93 5.32
CA THR A 461 -1.42 -1.30 4.23
C THR A 461 -1.19 -0.39 3.03
N ALA A 462 -0.86 -0.97 1.88
CA ALA A 462 -0.89 -0.23 0.62
C ALA A 462 -2.34 -0.06 0.12
N GLY A 463 -2.65 1.10 -0.44
CA GLY A 463 -3.88 1.28 -1.21
C GLY A 463 -3.76 0.68 -2.61
N SER A 464 -4.83 0.80 -3.42
CA SER A 464 -4.80 0.30 -4.80
C SER A 464 -3.74 1.03 -5.63
N SER A 465 -2.89 0.27 -6.31
CA SER A 465 -1.80 0.78 -7.14
C SER A 465 -2.16 0.96 -8.62
N SER A 466 -3.22 0.30 -9.10
CA SER A 466 -3.77 0.52 -10.44
C SER A 466 -5.01 1.44 -10.44
N GLY A 467 -5.57 1.71 -9.26
CA GLY A 467 -6.85 2.39 -9.13
C GLY A 467 -8.02 1.60 -9.71
N SER A 468 -7.91 0.28 -9.76
CA SER A 468 -8.97 -0.61 -10.25
C SER A 468 -10.17 -0.65 -9.31
N LYS A 469 -9.97 -0.40 -8.01
CA LYS A 469 -10.98 -0.39 -6.96
C LYS A 469 -10.48 0.34 -5.71
N TYR A 470 -11.37 0.99 -4.95
CA TYR A 470 -11.08 1.63 -3.66
C TYR A 470 -12.08 1.24 -2.58
N TYR A 471 -11.67 1.31 -1.32
CA TYR A 471 -12.54 1.16 -0.14
C TYR A 471 -12.52 2.40 0.74
N ASP A 472 -13.63 2.61 1.43
CA ASP A 472 -13.82 3.70 2.38
C ASP A 472 -13.10 3.42 3.70
N LEU A 473 -12.61 4.49 4.34
CA LEU A 473 -12.08 4.38 5.69
C LEU A 473 -13.21 4.09 6.68
N VAL A 474 -12.96 3.24 7.67
CA VAL A 474 -13.95 2.99 8.73
C VAL A 474 -14.18 4.26 9.57
N PRO A 475 -15.42 4.50 10.05
CA PRO A 475 -15.77 5.72 10.80
C PRO A 475 -14.98 5.85 12.11
N ARG A 476 -14.66 4.73 12.75
CA ARG A 476 -13.93 4.70 14.03
C ARG A 476 -12.48 4.35 13.78
N GLN A 477 -11.63 5.38 13.65
CA GLN A 477 -10.19 5.19 13.52
C GLN A 477 -9.61 4.42 14.70
N GLN A 478 -8.86 3.36 14.41
CA GLN A 478 -8.22 2.53 15.41
C GLN A 478 -7.06 3.26 16.10
N THR A 479 -6.85 3.01 17.39
CA THR A 479 -5.89 3.80 18.18
C THR A 479 -4.43 3.54 17.83
N TYR A 480 -4.15 2.38 17.22
CA TYR A 480 -2.86 2.04 16.65
C TYR A 480 -2.54 2.77 15.34
N ILE A 481 -3.52 3.33 14.63
CA ILE A 481 -3.29 4.02 13.36
C ILE A 481 -2.57 5.36 13.61
N ALA A 482 -1.39 5.52 13.01
CA ALA A 482 -0.66 6.78 12.95
C ALA A 482 -1.20 7.65 11.80
N SER A 483 -1.42 7.03 10.64
CA SER A 483 -1.90 7.71 9.43
C SER A 483 -2.80 6.79 8.61
N ARG A 484 -3.84 7.34 7.99
CA ARG A 484 -4.73 6.64 7.06
C ARG A 484 -5.21 7.60 5.98
N TRP A 485 -5.40 7.10 4.77
CA TRP A 485 -5.72 7.96 3.63
C TRP A 485 -6.51 7.23 2.53
N GLN A 486 -7.54 7.91 2.01
CA GLN A 486 -8.29 7.50 0.82
C GLN A 486 -8.81 8.76 0.09
N GLN A 487 -8.62 8.83 -1.23
CA GLN A 487 -9.21 9.84 -2.12
C GLN A 487 -9.47 9.32 -3.55
N ASP A 488 -9.60 8.00 -3.75
CA ASP A 488 -9.74 7.35 -5.06
C ASP A 488 -8.62 7.66 -6.05
N VAL A 489 -7.39 7.76 -5.54
CA VAL A 489 -6.18 7.94 -6.36
C VAL A 489 -5.23 6.79 -6.12
N PRO A 490 -4.59 6.26 -7.19
CA PRO A 490 -3.64 5.19 -7.02
C PRO A 490 -2.45 5.68 -6.18
N THR A 491 -1.96 4.80 -5.31
CA THR A 491 -0.83 5.11 -4.42
C THR A 491 0.31 4.12 -4.60
N TYR A 492 1.51 4.54 -4.21
CA TYR A 492 2.69 3.69 -4.14
C TYR A 492 3.58 4.15 -2.99
N SER A 493 4.34 3.21 -2.43
CA SER A 493 5.34 3.49 -1.41
C SER A 493 6.75 3.26 -1.95
N VAL A 494 7.69 4.10 -1.52
CA VAL A 494 9.12 3.89 -1.68
C VAL A 494 9.69 3.60 -0.30
N ILE A 495 10.40 2.49 -0.18
CA ILE A 495 11.06 2.07 1.05
C ILE A 495 12.56 2.02 0.79
N ASP A 496 13.30 2.84 1.53
CA ASP A 496 14.75 2.95 1.47
C ASP A 496 15.34 2.24 2.68
N VAL A 497 16.30 1.33 2.44
CA VAL A 497 16.96 0.52 3.46
C VAL A 497 18.46 0.76 3.37
N THR A 498 19.07 1.09 4.51
CA THR A 498 20.51 1.16 4.70
C THR A 498 20.91 0.15 5.77
N GLU A 499 22.21 0.05 6.07
CA GLU A 499 22.68 -0.76 7.19
C GLU A 499 22.04 -0.37 8.54
N THR A 500 21.59 0.87 8.72
CA THR A 500 21.09 1.37 10.03
C THR A 500 19.70 1.96 9.99
N THR A 501 19.16 2.31 8.82
CA THR A 501 17.83 2.94 8.71
C THR A 501 16.95 2.28 7.69
N LEU A 502 15.65 2.21 8.00
CA LEU A 502 14.59 1.94 7.04
C LEU A 502 13.66 3.16 7.04
N THR A 503 13.43 3.76 5.86
CA THR A 503 12.49 4.87 5.71
C THR A 503 11.34 4.51 4.78
N LEU A 504 10.18 5.09 5.04
CA LEU A 504 8.95 4.84 4.30
C LEU A 504 8.35 6.16 3.84
N ASN A 505 8.09 6.27 2.54
CA ASN A 505 7.40 7.40 1.94
C ASN A 505 6.30 6.91 0.99
N THR A 506 5.06 7.38 1.17
CA THR A 506 3.93 7.01 0.32
C THR A 506 3.39 8.23 -0.44
N TYR A 507 3.09 8.03 -1.72
CA TYR A 507 2.73 9.09 -2.65
C TYR A 507 1.42 8.77 -3.38
N ARG A 508 0.69 9.82 -3.73
CA ARG A 508 -0.43 9.78 -4.68
C ARG A 508 0.08 10.03 -6.10
N THR A 509 -0.49 9.35 -7.09
CA THR A 509 0.03 9.36 -8.47
C THR A 509 -0.34 10.58 -9.31
N ASP A 510 -1.42 11.28 -8.97
CA ASP A 510 -1.95 12.42 -9.74
C ASP A 510 -1.15 13.73 -9.56
N THR A 511 -0.70 14.00 -8.34
CA THR A 511 0.03 15.22 -7.94
C THR A 511 1.46 14.93 -7.49
N ASP A 512 1.79 13.66 -7.23
CA ASP A 512 3.09 13.22 -6.74
C ASP A 512 3.45 13.70 -5.33
N GLU A 513 2.45 14.22 -4.61
CA GLU A 513 2.58 14.66 -3.22
C GLU A 513 2.64 13.45 -2.29
N LYS A 514 3.35 13.60 -1.17
CA LYS A 514 3.29 12.63 -0.08
C LYS A 514 1.89 12.65 0.54
N ILE A 515 1.31 11.47 0.79
CA ILE A 515 0.03 11.35 1.52
C ILE A 515 0.23 11.18 3.03
N ASP A 516 1.47 10.90 3.44
CA ASP A 516 1.87 10.72 4.82
C ASP A 516 3.24 11.37 5.09
N THR A 517 3.53 11.66 6.35
CA THR A 517 4.88 12.00 6.76
C THR A 517 5.82 10.80 6.62
N GLN A 518 7.11 11.07 6.40
CA GLN A 518 8.09 9.99 6.36
C GLN A 518 8.17 9.30 7.72
N PHE A 519 8.03 7.99 7.73
CA PHE A 519 8.31 7.16 8.89
C PHE A 519 9.72 6.57 8.78
N MET A 520 10.45 6.50 9.89
CA MET A 520 11.80 5.95 9.93
C MET A 520 12.01 5.00 11.12
N ILE A 521 12.60 3.83 10.87
CA ILE A 521 13.19 2.96 11.89
C ILE A 521 14.70 3.14 11.85
N VAL A 522 15.33 3.34 13.00
CA VAL A 522 16.79 3.40 13.16
C VAL A 522 17.24 2.29 14.08
N LYS A 523 18.16 1.44 13.61
CA LYS A 523 18.83 0.43 14.42
C LYS A 523 20.16 0.96 14.98
N SER A 524 20.73 0.24 15.93
CA SER A 524 21.94 0.63 16.66
C SER A 524 23.10 1.06 15.74
N ALA A 525 23.62 2.26 15.97
CA ALA A 525 24.77 2.77 15.23
C ALA A 525 26.06 2.67 16.05
N ASP A 526 27.17 2.35 15.40
CA ASP A 526 28.51 2.40 15.97
C ASP A 526 29.33 3.59 15.44
N HIS A 527 30.61 3.66 15.84
CA HIS A 527 31.52 4.71 15.42
C HIS A 527 31.79 4.71 13.90
N SER A 528 31.79 3.55 13.25
CA SER A 528 32.01 3.43 11.81
C SER A 528 30.80 3.96 11.05
N GLN A 529 29.60 3.48 11.40
CA GLN A 529 28.35 3.89 10.75
C GLN A 529 28.09 5.39 10.95
N LEU A 530 28.42 5.95 12.13
CA LEU A 530 28.32 7.38 12.36
C LEU A 530 29.37 8.18 11.56
N GLU A 531 30.59 7.67 11.40
CA GLU A 531 31.62 8.31 10.56
C GLU A 531 31.20 8.34 9.09
N ASP A 532 30.62 7.25 8.59
CA ASP A 532 30.16 7.15 7.19
C ASP A 532 29.02 8.16 6.93
N LEU A 533 28.05 8.28 7.84
CA LEU A 533 26.99 9.29 7.75
C LEU A 533 27.54 10.73 7.86
N ILE A 534 28.55 10.97 8.71
CA ILE A 534 29.24 12.26 8.79
C ILE A 534 29.88 12.60 7.44
N ALA A 535 30.54 11.64 6.80
CA ALA A 535 31.17 11.84 5.49
C ALA A 535 30.14 12.11 4.39
N GLU A 536 28.98 11.43 4.40
CA GLU A 536 27.86 11.70 3.51
C GLU A 536 27.36 13.15 3.68
N ALA A 537 27.09 13.56 4.94
CA ALA A 537 26.64 14.90 5.26
C ALA A 537 27.65 16.00 4.86
N GLU A 538 28.96 15.74 5.00
CA GLU A 538 30.03 16.66 4.58
C GLU A 538 30.13 16.82 3.06
N ALA A 539 29.69 15.82 2.29
CA ALA A 539 29.73 15.84 0.84
C ALA A 539 28.56 16.64 0.21
N LEU A 540 27.54 16.99 1.00
CA LEU A 540 26.35 17.69 0.50
C LEU A 540 26.65 19.13 0.04
N PRO A 541 26.20 19.52 -1.18
CA PRO A 541 26.43 20.85 -1.72
C PRO A 541 25.53 21.91 -1.07
N GLU A 542 26.11 22.81 -0.27
CA GLU A 542 25.39 23.87 0.45
C GLU A 542 24.49 24.73 -0.45
N ASP A 543 24.90 24.99 -1.69
CA ASP A 543 24.19 25.84 -2.63
C ASP A 543 22.95 25.20 -3.27
N GLU A 544 22.75 23.90 -3.09
CA GLU A 544 21.55 23.18 -3.53
C GLU A 544 20.41 23.26 -2.52
N TYR A 545 20.64 23.70 -1.27
CA TYR A 545 19.64 23.67 -0.20
C TYR A 545 19.31 25.04 0.40
N THR A 546 18.12 25.16 1.01
CA THR A 546 17.72 26.38 1.72
C THR A 546 18.65 26.63 2.91
N ALA A 547 19.02 27.90 3.13
CA ALA A 547 19.94 28.26 4.21
C ALA A 547 19.42 27.86 5.61
N GLU A 548 18.10 27.72 5.79
CA GLU A 548 17.50 27.29 7.05
C GLU A 548 17.64 25.78 7.28
N SER A 549 17.31 24.96 6.28
CA SER A 549 17.42 23.50 6.37
C SER A 549 18.90 23.08 6.46
N PHE A 550 19.77 23.66 5.63
CA PHE A 550 21.20 23.34 5.65
C PHE A 550 21.87 23.71 6.97
N ARG A 551 21.51 24.86 7.57
CA ARG A 551 21.99 25.24 8.92
C ARG A 551 21.56 24.24 9.99
N THR A 552 20.37 23.66 9.87
CA THR A 552 19.87 22.65 10.82
C THR A 552 20.67 21.35 10.68
N MET A 553 20.91 20.89 9.45
CA MET A 553 21.78 19.76 9.15
C MET A 553 23.21 19.98 9.67
N GLN A 554 23.81 21.15 9.41
CA GLN A 554 25.15 21.50 9.92
C GLN A 554 25.24 21.42 11.46
N GLN A 555 24.19 21.84 12.17
CA GLN A 555 24.17 21.74 13.63
C GLN A 555 24.15 20.28 14.11
N ALA A 556 23.40 19.41 13.42
CA ALA A 556 23.40 17.98 13.69
C ALA A 556 24.74 17.33 13.35
N LEU A 557 25.37 17.74 12.23
CA LEU A 557 26.68 17.27 11.80
C LEU A 557 27.78 17.56 12.83
N GLU A 558 27.82 18.78 13.36
CA GLU A 558 28.81 19.13 14.40
C GLU A 558 28.56 18.38 15.72
N ALA A 559 27.30 18.11 16.07
CA ALA A 559 26.98 17.27 17.22
C ALA A 559 27.42 15.82 17.01
N ALA A 560 27.18 15.27 15.81
CA ALA A 560 27.58 13.92 15.43
C ALA A 560 29.10 13.74 15.53
N LYS A 561 29.89 14.65 14.96
CA LYS A 561 31.36 14.67 15.08
C LYS A 561 31.82 14.68 16.53
N ALA A 562 31.22 15.55 17.35
CA ALA A 562 31.57 15.64 18.77
C ALA A 562 31.26 14.35 19.54
N VAL A 563 30.22 13.61 19.17
CA VAL A 563 29.94 12.28 19.73
C VAL A 563 30.95 11.25 19.20
N ASN A 564 31.23 11.25 17.90
CA ASN A 564 32.11 10.26 17.26
C ASN A 564 33.56 10.36 17.73
N ASP A 565 34.06 11.57 18.01
CA ASP A 565 35.41 11.82 18.54
C ASP A 565 35.62 11.27 19.97
N ARG A 566 34.54 11.00 20.71
CA ARG A 566 34.63 10.45 22.07
C ARG A 566 34.73 8.93 22.00
N ALA A 567 35.95 8.41 22.12
CA ALA A 567 36.23 6.96 22.19
C ALA A 567 35.48 6.16 23.29
N GLY A 568 34.78 6.84 24.21
CA GLY A 568 33.93 6.24 25.24
C GLY A 568 32.44 6.52 25.07
N ALA A 569 32.01 6.99 23.89
CA ALA A 569 30.59 7.12 23.57
C ALA A 569 29.90 5.76 23.62
N THR A 570 28.71 5.73 24.19
CA THR A 570 27.86 4.54 24.25
C THR A 570 27.12 4.34 22.94
N GLU A 571 26.68 3.11 22.65
CA GLU A 571 25.85 2.79 21.49
C GLU A 571 24.60 3.69 21.41
N ASN A 572 23.95 3.97 22.54
CA ASN A 572 22.81 4.90 22.58
C ASN A 572 23.21 6.35 22.21
N GLU A 573 24.38 6.82 22.64
CA GLU A 573 24.85 8.15 22.25
C GLU A 573 25.16 8.22 20.75
N LEU A 574 25.80 7.18 20.21
CA LEU A 574 26.12 7.06 18.78
C LEU A 574 24.85 6.97 17.93
N THR A 575 23.93 6.09 18.31
CA THR A 575 22.63 5.93 17.63
C THR A 575 21.82 7.21 17.67
N ASN A 576 21.73 7.90 18.81
CA ASN A 576 21.00 9.17 18.87
C ASN A 576 21.64 10.27 18.02
N ALA A 577 22.97 10.31 17.94
CA ALA A 577 23.70 11.24 17.07
C ALA A 577 23.48 10.90 15.59
N TYR A 578 23.52 9.62 15.25
CA TYR A 578 23.20 9.10 13.92
C TYR A 578 21.77 9.51 13.52
N THR A 579 20.77 9.17 14.34
CA THR A 579 19.36 9.49 14.10
C THR A 579 19.18 10.99 13.89
N ALA A 580 19.77 11.83 14.76
CA ALA A 580 19.64 13.28 14.64
C ALA A 580 20.26 13.83 13.35
N LEU A 581 21.42 13.31 12.94
CA LEU A 581 22.06 13.72 11.69
C LEU A 581 21.23 13.25 10.48
N ARG A 582 20.81 11.98 10.45
CA ARG A 582 20.03 11.43 9.34
C ARG A 582 18.69 12.15 9.18
N SER A 583 17.94 12.35 10.26
CA SER A 583 16.70 13.13 10.20
C SER A 583 16.92 14.57 9.71
N ALA A 584 18.06 15.18 10.02
CA ALA A 584 18.37 16.53 9.55
C ALA A 584 18.77 16.55 8.06
N MET A 585 19.37 15.47 7.55
CA MET A 585 19.64 15.28 6.12
C MET A 585 18.35 15.02 5.34
N ASP A 586 17.47 14.16 5.84
CA ASP A 586 16.18 13.86 5.21
C ASP A 586 15.24 15.07 5.19
N ALA A 587 15.43 16.02 6.11
CA ALA A 587 14.68 17.28 6.20
C ALA A 587 15.31 18.44 5.39
N LEU A 588 16.33 18.18 4.57
CA LEU A 588 16.89 19.19 3.68
C LEU A 588 15.87 19.61 2.63
N GLU A 589 15.77 20.92 2.40
CA GLU A 589 14.89 21.51 1.40
C GLU A 589 15.73 22.05 0.26
N GLU A 590 15.51 21.61 -0.97
CA GLU A 590 16.23 22.12 -2.14
C GLU A 590 15.87 23.59 -2.44
N VAL A 591 16.84 24.36 -2.94
CA VAL A 591 16.59 25.69 -3.51
C VAL A 591 15.82 25.52 -4.80
N GLN A 592 14.56 25.97 -4.83
CA GLN A 592 13.81 25.98 -6.08
C GLN A 592 14.49 26.86 -7.13
N THR A 593 15.19 26.25 -8.09
CA THR A 593 15.65 26.96 -9.27
C THR A 593 14.43 27.24 -10.14
N GLN A 594 14.07 28.52 -10.31
CA GLN A 594 13.14 28.91 -11.37
C GLN A 594 13.77 28.53 -12.70
N THR A 595 13.29 27.44 -13.31
CA THR A 595 13.52 27.18 -14.73
C THR A 595 12.86 28.33 -15.49
N PRO A 596 13.58 29.12 -16.31
CA PRO A 596 12.94 30.10 -17.17
C PRO A 596 11.98 29.34 -18.10
N SER A 597 10.71 29.72 -18.09
CA SER A 597 9.76 29.26 -19.11
C SER A 597 10.31 29.61 -20.48
N GLY A 598 10.81 28.62 -21.21
CA GLY A 598 11.37 28.75 -22.55
C GLY A 598 10.26 28.98 -23.57
N ASP A 599 9.83 30.23 -23.69
CA ASP A 599 9.02 30.72 -24.80
C ASP A 599 9.97 31.23 -25.89
N ASP A 600 10.58 30.31 -26.65
CA ASP A 600 11.37 30.63 -27.84
C ASP A 600 10.77 29.90 -29.06
N GLN A 601 9.71 30.48 -29.61
CA GLN A 601 9.30 30.21 -30.98
C GLN A 601 10.38 30.73 -31.94
N GLN A 602 11.27 29.85 -32.39
CA GLN A 602 12.08 30.11 -33.56
C GLN A 602 11.34 29.62 -34.82
N GLY A 603 10.75 30.59 -35.51
CA GLY A 603 9.95 30.38 -36.71
C GLY A 603 10.74 29.78 -37.87
N THR A 604 10.13 28.78 -38.50
CA THR A 604 10.45 28.38 -39.87
C THR A 604 9.35 28.88 -40.80
N THR A 605 9.77 29.67 -41.78
CA THR A 605 8.92 30.24 -42.83
C THR A 605 8.72 29.22 -43.95
N ASP A 606 7.47 28.96 -44.35
CA ASP A 606 7.15 28.41 -45.69
C ASP A 606 6.05 29.27 -46.35
N PRO A 607 6.23 29.75 -47.60
CA PRO A 607 5.34 30.71 -48.23
C PRO A 607 4.35 30.02 -49.19
N SER A 608 3.05 30.34 -49.11
CA SER A 608 2.10 30.41 -50.24
C SER A 608 0.70 30.84 -49.80
N ALA A 609 0.31 32.05 -50.20
CA ALA A 609 -1.06 32.59 -50.19
C ALA A 609 -1.88 32.01 -51.38
N PRO A 610 -3.18 32.34 -51.64
CA PRO A 610 -4.03 33.44 -51.13
C PRO A 610 -5.44 32.98 -50.68
N GLY A 611 -6.33 33.74 -50.04
CA GLY A 611 -6.50 35.16 -49.72
C GLY A 611 -7.96 35.55 -49.97
N THR A 612 -8.66 36.15 -49.00
CA THR A 612 -9.81 37.05 -49.22
C THR A 612 -10.06 37.96 -48.01
N THR A 613 -10.55 39.15 -48.34
CA THR A 613 -10.70 40.43 -47.62
C THR A 613 -11.98 40.53 -46.76
N ASP A 614 -11.90 40.99 -45.49
CA ASP A 614 -12.24 42.35 -44.97
C ASP A 614 -13.75 42.51 -44.54
N PRO A 615 -14.18 43.57 -43.81
CA PRO A 615 -14.18 43.77 -42.35
C PRO A 615 -15.56 44.10 -41.75
N SER A 616 -15.73 44.12 -40.41
CA SER A 616 -16.41 45.23 -39.69
C SER A 616 -16.39 45.10 -38.15
N ARG A 617 -15.70 46.04 -37.49
CA ARG A 617 -15.98 46.61 -36.13
C ARG A 617 -17.09 47.69 -36.28
N PRO A 618 -17.59 48.41 -35.24
CA PRO A 618 -17.19 48.53 -33.82
C PRO A 618 -18.40 48.40 -32.83
N GLY A 619 -18.26 48.33 -31.50
CA GLY A 619 -17.69 49.31 -30.59
C GLY A 619 -18.28 49.16 -29.16
N ASN A 620 -17.42 49.36 -28.17
CA ASN A 620 -17.62 49.52 -26.71
C ASN A 620 -18.55 50.74 -26.38
N PRO A 621 -18.84 51.16 -25.11
CA PRO A 621 -18.46 50.64 -23.78
C PRO A 621 -19.53 50.74 -22.63
N ASP A 622 -19.19 50.14 -21.49
CA ASP A 622 -19.24 50.62 -20.08
C ASP A 622 -20.32 51.61 -19.56
N SER A 623 -20.94 51.31 -18.41
CA SER A 623 -20.97 52.20 -17.22
C SER A 623 -21.87 51.71 -16.06
N SER A 624 -21.20 51.40 -14.93
CA SER A 624 -21.39 51.96 -13.57
C SER A 624 -22.75 52.01 -12.83
N GLN A 625 -22.69 51.49 -11.59
CA GLN A 625 -22.93 52.15 -10.28
C GLN A 625 -24.28 52.13 -9.52
N GLN A 626 -24.11 51.90 -8.19
CA GLN A 626 -24.88 52.34 -7.00
C GLN A 626 -26.23 51.64 -6.69
N GLY A 627 -26.61 51.31 -5.46
CA GLY A 627 -26.02 51.48 -4.12
C GLY A 627 -27.06 51.22 -2.99
N ALA A 628 -26.55 51.01 -1.78
CA ALA A 628 -27.10 51.35 -0.44
C ALA A 628 -28.22 50.52 0.27
N SER A 629 -27.78 49.87 1.36
CA SER A 629 -28.24 49.94 2.78
C SER A 629 -29.68 49.61 3.24
N GLY A 630 -29.78 48.85 4.34
CA GLY A 630 -30.93 48.88 5.25
C GLY A 630 -30.86 47.86 6.40
N SER A 631 -30.53 48.33 7.60
CA SER A 631 -30.52 47.64 8.89
C SER A 631 -31.91 47.40 9.50
N ASN A 632 -32.11 46.35 10.32
CA ASN A 632 -32.70 46.49 11.67
C ASN A 632 -32.63 45.24 12.56
N GLN A 633 -32.44 45.48 13.86
CA GLN A 633 -32.46 44.57 15.01
C GLN A 633 -33.83 44.56 15.75
N ASN A 634 -33.90 43.69 16.78
CA ASN A 634 -34.86 43.54 17.90
C ASN A 634 -36.06 42.61 17.67
N GLY A 635 -36.44 41.70 18.57
CA GLY A 635 -35.94 41.33 19.91
C GLY A 635 -37.01 40.57 20.71
N THR A 636 -36.58 39.79 21.72
CA THR A 636 -37.31 39.39 22.98
C THR A 636 -38.59 38.52 22.86
N ALA A 637 -38.97 37.60 23.78
CA ALA A 637 -38.47 37.07 25.06
C ALA A 637 -39.29 35.83 25.53
N GLN A 638 -38.62 34.90 26.22
CA GLN A 638 -38.92 34.16 27.48
C GLN A 638 -40.26 33.47 27.87
N ASN A 639 -40.02 32.45 28.73
CA ASN A 639 -40.84 31.71 29.73
C ASN A 639 -41.51 30.40 29.26
N GLY A 640 -41.48 29.27 29.97
CA GLY A 640 -40.97 28.93 31.32
C GLY A 640 -41.84 27.81 31.96
N ASN A 641 -41.23 27.00 32.87
CA ASN A 641 -41.78 25.94 33.74
C ASN A 641 -42.13 24.55 33.15
N SER A 642 -42.12 23.41 33.86
CA SER A 642 -41.40 22.81 35.02
C SER A 642 -42.25 21.61 35.52
N GLN A 643 -41.57 20.52 35.91
CA GLN A 643 -41.91 19.51 36.94
C GLN A 643 -42.70 18.19 36.68
N ASN A 644 -41.96 17.08 36.90
CA ASN A 644 -42.14 15.94 37.85
C ASN A 644 -42.94 14.64 37.55
N GLY A 645 -42.24 13.51 37.79
CA GLY A 645 -42.71 12.16 38.20
C GLY A 645 -42.78 11.13 37.06
N THR A 646 -42.28 9.89 37.10
CA THR A 646 -41.92 8.94 38.17
C THR A 646 -41.06 7.80 37.59
N ALA A 647 -40.22 7.19 38.42
CA ALA A 647 -39.27 6.12 38.08
C ALA A 647 -39.92 4.76 37.73
N GLN A 648 -39.33 4.06 36.75
CA GLN A 648 -39.33 2.60 36.66
C GLN A 648 -37.92 2.11 36.30
N ASN A 649 -37.47 1.08 37.02
CA ASN A 649 -36.19 0.38 36.90
C ASN A 649 -35.84 0.03 35.44
N GLN A 650 -34.75 0.59 34.93
CA GLN A 650 -33.89 -0.05 33.95
C GLN A 650 -32.55 -0.30 34.64
N GLN A 651 -32.19 -1.57 34.79
CA GLN A 651 -30.80 -1.95 35.06
C GLN A 651 -30.00 -1.60 33.82
N THR A 652 -29.35 -0.45 33.83
CA THR A 652 -28.29 -0.12 32.87
C THR A 652 -27.10 -1.01 33.18
N ALA A 653 -26.62 -1.78 32.20
CA ALA A 653 -25.33 -2.44 32.27
C ALA A 653 -24.25 -1.41 32.59
N ALA A 654 -23.44 -1.69 33.60
CA ALA A 654 -22.30 -0.86 33.94
C ALA A 654 -21.15 -1.24 32.99
N GLY A 655 -20.73 -0.35 32.10
CA GLY A 655 -19.51 -0.61 31.32
C GLY A 655 -19.25 0.29 30.10
N VAL A 656 -20.22 0.46 29.21
CA VAL A 656 -19.93 0.90 27.83
C VAL A 656 -19.60 2.40 27.68
N ASN A 657 -19.95 3.23 28.66
CA ASN A 657 -19.80 4.71 28.56
C ASN A 657 -18.56 5.29 29.26
N LYS A 658 -17.52 4.51 29.48
CA LYS A 658 -16.25 5.04 29.98
C LYS A 658 -15.14 4.71 28.99
N LYS A 659 -14.76 5.71 28.18
CA LYS A 659 -13.40 5.79 27.66
C LYS A 659 -12.45 5.42 28.81
N PRO A 660 -11.53 4.46 28.65
CA PRO A 660 -10.57 4.16 29.68
C PRO A 660 -9.92 5.48 30.09
N SER A 661 -10.08 5.86 31.35
CA SER A 661 -9.21 6.87 31.93
C SER A 661 -7.80 6.35 31.73
N ALA A 662 -7.00 7.07 30.93
CA ALA A 662 -5.60 6.80 30.62
C ALA A 662 -4.97 5.97 31.75
N SER A 663 -4.55 4.76 31.40
CA SER A 663 -3.96 3.83 32.35
C SER A 663 -2.86 4.55 33.12
N GLN A 664 -2.83 4.35 34.43
CA GLN A 664 -1.80 4.93 35.28
C GLN A 664 -0.45 4.42 34.79
N SER A 665 0.36 5.36 34.30
CA SER A 665 1.78 5.18 34.01
C SER A 665 2.44 4.36 35.12
N ILE A 666 2.94 3.18 34.78
CA ILE A 666 3.91 2.50 35.65
C ILE A 666 5.18 3.35 35.61
N GLN A 667 5.56 3.89 36.76
CA GLN A 667 6.76 4.71 36.90
C GLN A 667 8.01 3.89 36.60
N THR A 668 8.69 4.20 35.49
CA THR A 668 10.14 4.16 35.39
C THR A 668 10.64 5.34 34.57
N GLY A 669 11.47 6.19 35.19
CA GLY A 669 12.25 7.22 34.49
C GLY A 669 11.53 8.56 34.34
N ASP A 670 11.82 9.48 35.25
CA ASP A 670 11.36 10.88 35.23
C ASP A 670 11.80 11.58 33.93
N SER A 671 10.86 11.97 33.07
CA SER A 671 11.10 12.90 31.96
C SER A 671 9.89 13.80 31.77
N SER A 672 9.88 14.91 32.50
CA SER A 672 8.98 16.02 32.21
C SER A 672 9.64 16.97 31.21
N ASN A 673 8.86 17.35 30.19
CA ASN A 673 8.82 18.64 29.49
C ASN A 673 9.37 18.78 28.04
N ILE A 674 8.40 19.20 27.21
CA ILE A 674 8.43 20.29 26.20
C ILE A 674 8.86 19.92 24.78
N ILE A 675 8.01 20.33 23.83
CA ILE A 675 8.20 20.40 22.39
C ILE A 675 9.61 20.90 22.05
N LEU A 676 10.42 20.07 21.41
CA LEU A 676 11.84 20.38 21.17
C LEU A 676 12.21 20.15 19.68
N PRO A 677 12.44 21.23 18.90
CA PRO A 677 12.92 21.13 17.52
C PRO A 677 14.35 20.56 17.47
N ALA A 678 14.80 20.01 16.33
CA ALA A 678 16.09 19.34 16.11
C ALA A 678 17.32 20.00 16.79
N ALA A 679 17.32 21.32 16.98
CA ALA A 679 18.29 22.08 17.77
C ALA A 679 18.44 21.61 19.26
N ALA A 680 17.47 20.89 19.80
CA ALA A 680 17.46 20.36 21.16
C ALA A 680 18.22 19.04 21.32
N LEU A 681 18.14 18.15 20.33
CA LEU A 681 18.94 16.93 20.25
C LEU A 681 20.44 17.27 20.18
N VAL A 682 20.78 18.33 19.43
CA VAL A 682 22.14 18.90 19.32
C VAL A 682 22.70 19.35 20.69
N ILE A 683 21.88 19.87 21.60
CA ILE A 683 22.33 20.32 22.94
C ILE A 683 22.43 19.15 23.93
N ALA A 684 21.53 18.17 23.85
CA ALA A 684 21.56 17.00 24.72
C ALA A 684 22.76 16.08 24.43
N ALA A 685 23.12 15.89 23.16
CA ALA A 685 24.30 15.13 22.76
C ALA A 685 25.62 15.80 23.18
N ALA A 686 25.68 17.14 23.23
CA ALA A 686 26.87 17.89 23.60
C ALA A 686 27.10 17.99 25.13
N ALA A 687 26.08 17.73 25.95
CA ALA A 687 26.13 17.91 27.40
C ALA A 687 26.09 16.58 28.16
N GLY A 688 27.16 15.78 28.05
CA GLY A 688 27.37 14.67 28.98
C GLY A 688 27.43 15.15 30.43
N GLY A 689 26.34 15.04 31.21
CA GLY A 689 26.36 15.47 32.61
C GLY A 689 25.02 15.52 33.34
N THR A 690 24.93 14.71 34.40
CA THR A 690 23.92 14.67 35.47
C THR A 690 23.45 16.06 35.94
N ALA A 691 22.17 16.39 35.80
CA ALA A 691 21.60 17.64 36.33
C ALA A 691 21.41 17.55 37.86
N VAL A 692 22.33 18.15 38.62
CA VAL A 692 22.17 18.39 40.06
C VAL A 692 21.14 19.51 40.28
N TYR A 693 19.95 19.15 40.76
CA TYR A 693 18.86 20.10 41.02
C TYR A 693 19.07 20.89 42.33
N PHE A 694 19.17 22.22 42.24
CA PHE A 694 19.01 23.11 43.39
C PHE A 694 17.52 23.39 43.64
N ARG A 695 17.01 22.84 44.76
CA ARG A 695 15.62 22.97 45.22
C ARG A 695 15.35 24.40 45.75
N ARG A 696 14.55 25.20 45.05
CA ARG A 696 13.94 26.43 45.61
C ARG A 696 12.49 26.15 46.00
N LYS A 697 12.25 26.00 47.31
CA LYS A 697 10.90 26.04 47.91
C LYS A 697 10.27 27.40 47.65
N ARG A 698 9.00 27.43 47.20
CA ARG A 698 8.07 28.49 47.56
C ARG A 698 6.70 27.93 47.92
N SER A 699 6.21 28.52 49.00
CA SER A 699 4.86 28.58 49.55
C SER A 699 3.78 28.92 48.53
#